data_AF-A0A4T0QWE8-F1
#
_entry.id   AF-A0A4T0QWE8-F1
#
_cell.length_a   1.000
_cell.length_b   1.000
_cell.length_c   1.000
_cell.angle_alpha   90.00
_cell.angle_beta   90.00
_cell.angle_gamma   90.00
#
_symmetry.space_group_name_H-M   'P 1'
#
loop_
_entity.id
_entity.type
_entity.pdbx_description
1 polymer ?
#
loop_
_entity_poly.entity_id
_entity_poly.type
_entity_poly.pdbx_seq_one_letter_code
_entity_poly.pdbx_strand_id
1 'polypeptide(L)'
;MLDNYTHNPIKNLGTQSRVPECIPRYESVLVNAPQSANTEKLVRVAYTVLLMKYLDSQDVVLGETTKDYIEDPEATLIHPIRVQLEGSEFLSDVAESINKQLLTNVPLSNDDARLELGVKDDKVPLQALFVWGVDLDSCKLSDSLIMGGISTPEGFKLSLHSDGSLISAISLKVFIDQVKVVLERLVQHQDARIGELFKSFPQNLSSHATKTLDMTQEGFVVDWLFKNAVERGDKIAHECYADLDSQPILLTWYEFNKRSNQLARWLVDRGVKLEDRVSLSLPRCPEFYIAMAAIFKAGGCYTSIDPELPEERKKYIAKDSESKVIFTTSENITIFTEAAVDSHDTDLWKQVDAQDSSDINLAKLDSLSYLLYTSGTTGNPKGCLIEHRALYWAMVTFGDYPIPISDPESDKRLAMASLAFDVHISEITQSWHEKLRLVTVPRAQLLGDLREYIVKLHITHLGMVPSMIEALLETPEGLPLKYLISGGEKITQNREATNVMPSQLLEKWANRPNLILANFYGPTELTIGISARKVLAQDTKENVGKVFPSCDALVVDKEMNIVPLGTPGELVVEGPLVARGYLNLDHLTAKSFVKFPNADSWAYKTGDLVRMTPDNSIEIMGRIDSQVKYRGVRLETEGVSNILRLVANEDEELLATTLITQHPSLNQEVLVSFVAPSNSNISVIERRTTSPTIQYNRGTLITSLKNAVDRELPVYMRPAYIIPTNFIPLTLNGKSDNKVLAQVFKLTPMQSLLKSQSN
;
A
#
# COMPACT_ATOMS: atom_id res chain seq x y z
N MET A 1 5.61 31.84 -24.53
CA MET A 1 6.55 30.71 -24.29
C MET A 1 6.06 29.83 -23.14
N LEU A 2 5.72 30.45 -22.01
CA LEU A 2 5.09 29.78 -20.87
C LEU A 2 3.55 29.74 -20.98
N ASP A 3 2.99 30.09 -22.14
CA ASP A 3 1.55 30.05 -22.39
C ASP A 3 1.02 28.63 -22.15
N ASN A 4 -0.07 28.56 -21.38
CA ASN A 4 -0.71 27.31 -20.95
C ASN A 4 0.21 26.37 -20.12
N TYR A 5 1.35 26.84 -19.62
CA TYR A 5 2.13 26.08 -18.64
C TYR A 5 1.54 26.30 -17.24
N THR A 6 1.32 25.21 -16.50
CA THR A 6 0.92 25.30 -15.09
C THR A 6 2.17 25.09 -14.25
N HIS A 7 2.63 26.13 -13.55
CA HIS A 7 3.76 26.01 -12.65
C HIS A 7 3.46 25.01 -11.53
N ASN A 8 4.28 23.97 -11.47
CA ASN A 8 4.28 23.00 -10.38
C ASN A 8 5.65 23.08 -9.70
N PRO A 9 5.72 23.53 -8.43
CA PRO A 9 6.99 23.55 -7.72
C PRO A 9 7.54 22.13 -7.60
N ILE A 10 8.87 22.00 -7.68
CA ILE A 10 9.59 20.75 -7.43
C ILE A 10 9.23 20.29 -6.03
N LYS A 11 8.54 19.16 -5.97
CA LYS A 11 8.21 18.51 -4.71
C LYS A 11 9.43 17.74 -4.20
N ASN A 12 9.28 17.16 -3.02
CA ASN A 12 10.24 16.24 -2.41
C ASN A 12 10.76 15.17 -3.41
N LEU A 13 12.04 15.27 -3.78
CA LEU A 13 12.78 14.37 -4.68
C LEU A 13 13.45 13.19 -3.95
N GLY A 14 13.11 12.97 -2.67
CA GLY A 14 13.62 11.86 -1.87
C GLY A 14 14.39 12.35 -0.65
N THR A 15 13.77 13.20 0.16
CA THR A 15 14.36 13.74 1.40
C THR A 15 14.48 12.70 2.51
N GLN A 16 13.68 11.63 2.47
CA GLN A 16 13.62 10.55 3.47
C GLN A 16 13.27 11.03 4.90
N SER A 17 12.90 12.30 5.08
CA SER A 17 12.59 12.91 6.38
C SER A 17 11.32 13.75 6.30
N ARG A 18 10.52 13.73 7.37
CA ARG A 18 9.32 14.56 7.57
C ARG A 18 9.64 16.03 7.69
N VAL A 19 10.73 16.34 8.40
CA VAL A 19 11.27 17.69 8.54
C VAL A 19 12.66 17.60 7.96
N PRO A 20 12.79 17.73 6.64
CA PRO A 20 14.11 17.71 6.03
C PRO A 20 14.93 18.88 6.55
N GLU A 21 16.22 18.64 6.74
CA GLU A 21 17.15 19.71 7.11
C GLU A 21 17.25 20.70 5.95
N CYS A 22 16.91 21.97 6.17
CA CYS A 22 17.13 23.07 5.23
C CYS A 22 18.63 23.48 5.22
N ILE A 23 19.50 22.50 5.02
CA ILE A 23 20.95 22.69 4.90
C ILE A 23 21.30 22.48 3.43
N PRO A 24 21.99 23.43 2.79
CA PRO A 24 22.47 23.27 1.42
C PRO A 24 23.32 22.02 1.26
N ARG A 25 23.11 21.30 0.16
CA ARG A 25 23.80 20.07 -0.20
C ARG A 25 24.54 20.29 -1.50
N TYR A 26 25.76 19.77 -1.56
CA TYR A 26 26.63 19.83 -2.73
C TYR A 26 27.22 18.45 -2.99
N GLU A 27 27.20 18.03 -4.25
CA GLU A 27 27.87 16.82 -4.73
C GLU A 27 28.56 17.11 -6.06
N SER A 28 29.64 16.40 -6.35
CA SER A 28 30.33 16.55 -7.64
C SER A 28 30.93 15.24 -8.15
N VAL A 29 31.12 15.17 -9.47
CA VAL A 29 31.70 14.02 -10.14
C VAL A 29 32.59 14.46 -11.30
N LEU A 30 33.75 13.82 -11.44
CA LEU A 30 34.63 13.98 -12.59
C LEU A 30 34.19 13.07 -13.74
N VAL A 31 34.19 13.64 -14.95
CA VAL A 31 33.92 12.94 -16.20
C VAL A 31 35.16 13.04 -17.08
N ASN A 32 35.88 11.91 -17.19
CA ASN A 32 37.10 11.78 -17.97
C ASN A 32 36.74 11.52 -19.43
N ALA A 33 36.28 12.55 -20.13
CA ALA A 33 35.94 12.50 -21.54
C ALA A 33 36.45 13.77 -22.25
N PRO A 34 36.99 13.66 -23.48
CA PRO A 34 37.43 14.82 -24.23
C PRO A 34 36.23 15.76 -24.48
N GLN A 35 36.44 17.03 -24.19
CA GLN A 35 35.42 18.04 -24.38
C GLN A 35 35.14 18.23 -25.88
N SER A 36 33.86 18.33 -26.23
CA SER A 36 33.41 18.70 -27.57
C SER A 36 32.64 20.01 -27.51
N ALA A 37 32.42 20.64 -28.67
CA ALA A 37 31.54 21.82 -28.78
C ALA A 37 30.09 21.56 -28.31
N ASN A 38 29.71 20.30 -28.10
CA ASN A 38 28.38 19.90 -27.67
C ASN A 38 28.32 19.40 -26.21
N THR A 39 29.42 19.39 -25.46
CA THR A 39 29.43 18.81 -24.10
C THR A 39 28.40 19.47 -23.18
N GLU A 40 28.38 20.80 -23.12
CA GLU A 40 27.40 21.57 -22.33
C GLU A 40 25.95 21.20 -22.71
N LYS A 41 25.67 21.11 -24.01
CA LYS A 41 24.34 20.76 -24.55
C LYS A 41 23.90 19.37 -24.10
N LEU A 42 24.79 18.39 -24.15
CA LEU A 42 24.48 17.01 -23.76
C LEU A 42 24.27 16.89 -22.25
N VAL A 43 25.06 17.59 -21.43
CA VAL A 43 24.86 17.63 -19.97
C VAL A 43 23.50 18.22 -19.63
N ARG A 44 23.13 19.33 -20.29
CA ARG A 44 21.82 19.96 -20.14
C ARG A 44 20.70 18.97 -20.45
N VAL A 45 20.76 18.28 -21.60
CA VAL A 45 19.76 17.27 -21.97
C VAL A 45 19.71 16.15 -20.93
N ALA A 46 20.85 15.59 -20.52
CA ALA A 46 20.91 14.53 -19.51
C ALA A 46 20.25 14.93 -18.19
N TYR A 47 20.55 16.14 -17.72
CA TYR A 47 19.96 16.72 -16.52
C TYR A 47 18.44 16.87 -16.68
N THR A 48 17.99 17.47 -17.77
CA THR A 48 16.56 17.71 -18.04
C THR A 48 15.77 16.40 -18.11
N VAL A 49 16.19 15.44 -18.92
CA VAL A 49 15.41 14.20 -19.12
C VAL A 49 15.36 13.35 -17.85
N LEU A 50 16.43 13.36 -17.04
CA LEU A 50 16.43 12.68 -15.75
C LEU A 50 15.50 13.39 -14.74
N LEU A 51 15.54 14.72 -14.68
CA LEU A 51 14.63 15.50 -13.83
C LEU A 51 13.16 15.22 -14.19
N MET A 52 12.83 15.14 -15.47
CA MET A 52 11.50 14.78 -15.95
C MET A 52 11.04 13.42 -15.41
N LYS A 53 11.95 12.43 -15.35
CA LYS A 53 11.68 11.11 -14.73
C LYS A 53 11.44 11.21 -13.24
N TYR A 54 12.23 11.98 -12.50
CA TYR A 54 12.01 12.19 -11.06
C TYR A 54 10.68 12.88 -10.75
N LEU A 55 10.24 13.78 -11.63
CA LEU A 55 8.98 14.51 -11.49
C LEU A 55 7.76 13.76 -12.02
N ASP A 56 7.97 12.62 -12.70
CA ASP A 56 6.94 11.91 -13.47
C ASP A 56 6.15 12.87 -14.40
N SER A 57 6.89 13.75 -15.09
CA SER A 57 6.33 14.78 -15.97
C SER A 57 6.93 14.70 -17.37
N GLN A 58 6.08 14.93 -18.37
CA GLN A 58 6.51 15.11 -19.76
C GLN A 58 6.62 16.60 -20.16
N ASP A 59 6.35 17.53 -19.24
CA ASP A 59 6.41 18.99 -19.46
C ASP A 59 7.10 19.64 -18.26
N VAL A 60 8.30 20.18 -18.46
CA VAL A 60 9.10 20.84 -17.42
C VAL A 60 9.68 22.15 -17.93
N VAL A 61 9.87 23.10 -17.03
CA VAL A 61 10.57 24.36 -17.31
C VAL A 61 11.84 24.43 -16.47
N LEU A 62 12.95 24.73 -17.14
CA LEU A 62 14.27 24.93 -16.55
C LEU A 62 14.69 26.38 -16.74
N GLY A 63 15.51 26.88 -15.81
CA GLY A 63 16.20 28.14 -15.97
C GLY A 63 17.66 27.92 -16.34
N GLU A 64 18.09 28.50 -17.45
CA GLU A 64 19.51 28.59 -17.77
C GLU A 64 20.05 29.95 -17.36
N THR A 65 21.22 29.94 -16.74
CA THR A 65 21.79 31.15 -16.16
C THR A 65 23.32 31.15 -16.17
N THR A 66 23.92 32.25 -15.73
CA THR A 66 25.37 32.47 -15.65
C THR A 66 25.85 32.46 -14.19
N LYS A 67 27.17 32.60 -14.01
CA LYS A 67 27.79 32.75 -12.70
C LYS A 67 27.19 33.90 -11.88
N ASP A 68 26.83 35.01 -12.53
CA ASP A 68 26.34 36.21 -11.86
C ASP A 68 25.03 35.94 -11.09
N TYR A 69 24.18 35.05 -11.60
CA TYR A 69 22.95 34.65 -10.92
C TYR A 69 23.20 33.83 -9.65
N ILE A 70 24.30 33.07 -9.60
CA ILE A 70 24.68 32.33 -8.40
C ILE A 70 25.15 33.28 -7.29
N GLU A 71 25.71 34.43 -7.65
CA GLU A 71 26.18 35.47 -6.72
C GLU A 71 25.06 36.44 -6.31
N ASP A 72 24.27 36.91 -7.27
CA ASP A 72 23.13 37.81 -7.07
C ASP A 72 21.94 37.45 -8.01
N PRO A 73 21.01 36.60 -7.54
CA PRO A 73 19.90 36.07 -8.34
C PRO A 73 18.88 37.13 -8.75
N GLU A 74 18.70 38.18 -7.93
CA GLU A 74 17.68 39.22 -8.20
C GLU A 74 18.21 40.29 -9.16
N ALA A 75 19.54 40.43 -9.30
CA ALA A 75 20.16 41.37 -10.23
C ALA A 75 20.50 40.76 -11.62
N THR A 76 20.21 39.47 -11.83
CA THR A 76 20.62 38.74 -13.05
C THR A 76 19.42 38.17 -13.80
N LEU A 77 19.54 38.08 -15.13
CA LEU A 77 18.50 37.50 -15.98
C LEU A 77 18.60 35.97 -16.04
N ILE A 78 17.45 35.32 -16.22
CA ILE A 78 17.32 33.87 -16.39
C ILE A 78 16.69 33.56 -17.75
N HIS A 79 17.19 32.54 -18.44
CA HIS A 79 16.63 32.06 -19.70
C HIS A 79 15.69 30.87 -19.43
N PRO A 80 14.36 31.03 -19.52
CA PRO A 80 13.46 29.91 -19.32
C PRO A 80 13.48 29.01 -20.55
N ILE A 81 13.61 27.70 -20.33
CA ILE A 81 13.55 26.66 -21.35
C ILE A 81 12.43 25.72 -20.97
N ARG A 82 11.43 25.56 -21.85
CA ARG A 82 10.36 24.57 -21.66
C ARG A 82 10.66 23.33 -22.50
N VAL A 83 10.68 22.17 -21.86
CA VAL A 83 10.88 20.89 -22.54
C VAL A 83 9.59 20.08 -22.41
N GLN A 84 9.01 19.76 -23.57
CA GLN A 84 7.81 18.96 -23.72
C GLN A 84 8.13 17.72 -24.53
N LEU A 85 7.74 16.56 -24.02
CA LEU A 85 7.95 15.27 -24.67
C LEU A 85 6.60 14.60 -24.96
N GLU A 86 6.48 14.05 -26.17
CA GLU A 86 5.40 13.21 -26.66
C GLU A 86 5.77 11.72 -26.60
N GLY A 87 7.03 11.40 -26.27
CA GLY A 87 7.51 10.06 -25.89
C GLY A 87 8.19 9.26 -27.01
N SER A 88 8.36 9.84 -28.20
CA SER A 88 8.96 9.18 -29.36
C SER A 88 10.14 9.93 -29.97
N GLU A 89 10.53 11.05 -29.36
CA GLU A 89 11.57 11.94 -29.84
C GLU A 89 12.95 11.31 -29.80
N PHE A 90 13.75 11.70 -30.79
CA PHE A 90 15.17 11.48 -30.78
C PHE A 90 15.86 12.50 -29.89
N LEU A 91 16.99 12.09 -29.33
CA LEU A 91 17.77 12.92 -28.42
C LEU A 91 18.36 14.15 -29.10
N SER A 92 18.73 14.01 -30.37
CA SER A 92 19.12 15.12 -31.25
C SER A 92 18.05 16.22 -31.28
N ASP A 93 16.78 15.84 -31.43
CA ASP A 93 15.67 16.78 -31.61
C ASP A 93 15.40 17.57 -30.33
N VAL A 94 15.48 16.90 -29.17
CA VAL A 94 15.38 17.56 -27.85
C VAL A 94 16.54 18.53 -27.65
N ALA A 95 17.77 18.10 -27.96
CA ALA A 95 18.95 18.95 -27.82
C ALA A 95 18.87 20.19 -28.73
N GLU A 96 18.42 20.03 -29.96
CA GLU A 96 18.21 21.14 -30.90
C GLU A 96 17.09 22.07 -30.46
N SER A 97 15.97 21.53 -29.98
CA SER A 97 14.85 22.31 -29.45
C SER A 97 15.27 23.20 -28.28
N ILE A 98 16.00 22.63 -27.32
CA ILE A 98 16.52 23.38 -26.16
C ILE A 98 17.48 24.48 -26.62
N ASN A 99 18.41 24.18 -27.53
CA ASN A 99 19.36 25.18 -28.02
C ASN A 99 18.69 26.29 -28.84
N LYS A 100 17.68 25.95 -29.64
CA LYS A 100 16.90 26.94 -30.38
C LYS A 100 16.20 27.90 -29.41
N GLN A 101 15.59 27.36 -28.36
CA GLN A 101 14.97 28.16 -27.30
C GLN A 101 15.97 29.11 -26.63
N LEU A 102 17.19 28.68 -26.33
CA LEU A 102 18.21 29.56 -25.76
C LEU A 102 18.55 30.76 -26.66
N LEU A 103 18.53 30.57 -27.98
CA LEU A 103 18.82 31.63 -28.95
C LEU A 103 17.62 32.55 -29.20
N THR A 104 16.39 32.06 -29.01
CA THR A 104 15.16 32.79 -29.37
C THR A 104 14.38 33.33 -28.19
N ASN A 105 14.49 32.72 -27.01
CA ASN A 105 13.73 33.12 -25.83
C ASN A 105 14.33 34.39 -25.24
N VAL A 106 13.44 35.32 -24.85
CA VAL A 106 13.83 36.54 -24.16
C VAL A 106 14.19 36.17 -22.72
N PRO A 107 15.41 36.51 -22.25
CA PRO A 107 15.75 36.35 -20.84
C PRO A 107 14.88 37.25 -19.95
N LEU A 108 14.49 36.74 -18.79
CA LEU A 108 13.57 37.40 -17.86
C LEU A 108 14.30 37.78 -16.57
N SER A 109 13.83 38.84 -15.90
CA SER A 109 14.12 39.03 -14.47
C SER A 109 13.36 37.98 -13.64
N ASN A 110 13.76 37.76 -12.37
CA ASN A 110 12.98 36.87 -11.50
C ASN A 110 11.54 37.38 -11.32
N ASP A 111 11.31 38.69 -11.24
CA ASP A 111 9.97 39.28 -11.12
C ASP A 111 9.10 39.02 -12.35
N ASP A 112 9.67 39.19 -13.55
CA ASP A 112 8.95 38.89 -14.79
C ASP A 112 8.65 37.39 -14.89
N ALA A 113 9.60 36.53 -14.50
CA ALA A 113 9.39 35.08 -14.49
C ALA A 113 8.31 34.66 -13.48
N ARG A 114 8.25 35.29 -12.29
CA ARG A 114 7.19 35.07 -11.30
C ARG A 114 5.83 35.47 -11.86
N LEU A 115 5.75 36.63 -12.51
CA LEU A 115 4.54 37.14 -13.13
C LEU A 115 4.03 36.20 -14.23
N GLU A 116 4.91 35.76 -15.13
CA GLU A 116 4.54 34.83 -16.22
C GLU A 116 4.09 33.45 -15.70
N LEU A 117 4.71 32.95 -14.62
CA LEU A 117 4.40 31.63 -14.05
C LEU A 117 3.27 31.65 -13.00
N GLY A 118 2.80 32.84 -12.60
CA GLY A 118 1.84 32.99 -11.50
C GLY A 118 2.41 32.55 -10.14
N VAL A 119 3.72 32.69 -9.95
CA VAL A 119 4.44 32.36 -8.72
C VAL A 119 4.43 33.55 -7.77
N LYS A 120 4.35 33.31 -6.47
CA LYS A 120 4.36 34.38 -5.46
C LYS A 120 5.72 35.06 -5.37
N ASP A 121 5.73 36.34 -5.00
CA ASP A 121 6.93 37.19 -4.86
C ASP A 121 7.99 36.60 -3.92
N ASP A 122 7.58 35.82 -2.90
CA ASP A 122 8.48 35.19 -1.92
C ASP A 122 9.06 33.84 -2.38
N LYS A 123 8.81 33.43 -3.64
CA LYS A 123 9.23 32.13 -4.16
C LYS A 123 10.16 32.27 -5.36
N VAL A 124 11.05 31.30 -5.51
CA VAL A 124 11.93 31.18 -6.67
C VAL A 124 11.07 30.78 -7.87
N PRO A 125 11.09 31.54 -8.99
CA PRO A 125 10.24 31.25 -10.15
C PRO A 125 10.60 29.94 -10.84
N LEU A 126 11.88 29.60 -10.92
CA LEU A 126 12.42 28.40 -11.55
C LEU A 126 13.32 27.64 -10.59
N GLN A 127 12.83 26.50 -10.08
CA GLN A 127 13.56 25.71 -9.09
C GLN A 127 14.57 24.73 -9.71
N ALA A 128 14.54 24.50 -11.03
CA ALA A 128 15.53 23.68 -11.71
C ALA A 128 16.42 24.57 -12.57
N LEU A 129 17.70 24.67 -12.22
CA LEU A 129 18.65 25.56 -12.85
C LEU A 129 19.80 24.80 -13.52
N PHE A 130 20.31 25.35 -14.61
CA PHE A 130 21.52 24.90 -15.30
C PHE A 130 22.49 26.07 -15.46
N VAL A 131 23.76 25.85 -15.10
CA VAL A 131 24.83 26.84 -15.25
C VAL A 131 26.12 26.17 -15.73
N TRP A 132 26.78 26.75 -16.73
CA TRP A 132 28.06 26.26 -17.24
C TRP A 132 29.20 27.24 -16.92
N GLY A 133 30.40 26.70 -16.73
CA GLY A 133 31.60 27.44 -16.33
C GLY A 133 31.77 27.68 -14.83
N VAL A 134 30.95 27.04 -13.98
CA VAL A 134 30.92 27.27 -12.53
C VAL A 134 30.94 25.94 -11.78
N ASP A 135 31.75 25.88 -10.71
CA ASP A 135 31.67 24.85 -9.69
C ASP A 135 30.80 25.37 -8.54
N LEU A 136 29.85 24.56 -8.07
CA LEU A 136 28.82 24.99 -7.12
C LEU A 136 29.21 24.82 -5.65
N ASP A 137 30.48 24.57 -5.33
CA ASP A 137 30.94 24.27 -3.96
C ASP A 137 30.68 25.43 -2.97
N SER A 138 30.70 26.66 -3.46
CA SER A 138 30.39 27.87 -2.69
C SER A 138 28.97 28.42 -2.91
N CYS A 139 28.12 27.70 -3.63
CA CYS A 139 26.75 28.13 -3.92
C CYS A 139 25.93 28.22 -2.62
N LYS A 140 25.11 29.27 -2.49
CA LYS A 140 24.27 29.51 -1.31
C LYS A 140 22.79 29.66 -1.65
N LEU A 141 22.42 29.47 -2.91
CA LEU A 141 21.02 29.50 -3.36
C LEU A 141 20.21 28.44 -2.62
N SER A 142 19.06 28.84 -2.07
CA SER A 142 18.09 27.94 -1.44
C SER A 142 16.98 27.57 -2.43
N ASP A 143 16.21 26.52 -2.10
CA ASP A 143 14.97 26.13 -2.76
C ASP A 143 15.05 25.79 -4.27
N SER A 144 16.26 25.53 -4.78
CA SER A 144 16.53 25.17 -6.17
C SER A 144 17.44 23.94 -6.27
N LEU A 145 17.24 23.13 -7.29
CA LEU A 145 18.16 22.09 -7.77
C LEU A 145 18.98 22.68 -8.94
N ILE A 146 20.28 22.80 -8.76
CA ILE A 146 21.18 23.51 -9.68
C ILE A 146 22.23 22.54 -10.20
N MET A 147 22.24 22.30 -11.50
CA MET A 147 23.28 21.58 -12.20
C MET A 147 24.35 22.55 -12.72
N GLY A 148 25.58 22.36 -12.24
CA GLY A 148 26.77 23.09 -12.64
C GLY A 148 27.72 22.21 -13.43
N GLY A 149 28.48 22.81 -14.35
CA GLY A 149 29.57 22.13 -15.04
C GLY A 149 30.75 23.06 -15.28
N ILE A 150 31.97 22.59 -15.06
CA ILE A 150 33.20 23.35 -15.33
C ILE A 150 34.23 22.48 -16.07
N SER A 151 34.93 23.08 -17.03
CA SER A 151 35.96 22.38 -17.80
C SER A 151 37.20 22.14 -16.93
N THR A 152 37.88 21.01 -17.16
CA THR A 152 39.13 20.64 -16.47
C THR A 152 40.16 20.18 -17.51
N PRO A 153 41.46 20.12 -17.17
CA PRO A 153 42.48 19.63 -18.12
C PRO A 153 42.22 18.21 -18.66
N GLU A 154 41.56 17.36 -17.87
CA GLU A 154 41.33 15.94 -18.16
C GLU A 154 39.91 15.64 -18.68
N GLY A 155 39.05 16.66 -18.80
CA GLY A 155 37.64 16.52 -19.16
C GLY A 155 36.80 17.63 -18.55
N PHE A 156 35.81 17.28 -17.72
CA PHE A 156 34.98 18.28 -17.02
C PHE A 156 34.49 17.73 -15.68
N LYS A 157 34.20 18.66 -14.75
CA LYS A 157 33.59 18.38 -13.46
C LYS A 157 32.13 18.80 -13.53
N LEU A 158 31.23 17.89 -13.16
CA LEU A 158 29.83 18.19 -12.91
C LEU A 158 29.63 18.40 -11.41
N SER A 159 28.80 19.36 -11.04
CA SER A 159 28.42 19.63 -9.66
C SER A 159 26.91 19.80 -9.55
N LEU A 160 26.32 19.31 -8.48
CA LEU A 160 24.92 19.51 -8.15
C LEU A 160 24.82 20.21 -6.80
N HIS A 161 23.99 21.25 -6.74
CA HIS A 161 23.63 21.95 -5.52
C HIS A 161 22.13 21.88 -5.31
N SER A 162 21.69 21.62 -4.08
CA SER A 162 20.27 21.67 -3.73
C SER A 162 20.05 22.04 -2.27
N ASP A 163 18.90 22.62 -1.96
CA ASP A 163 18.42 22.68 -0.58
C ASP A 163 18.03 21.27 -0.09
N GLY A 164 18.39 20.94 1.16
CA GLY A 164 18.08 19.64 1.76
C GLY A 164 16.58 19.38 1.95
N SER A 165 15.73 20.41 1.88
CA SER A 165 14.28 20.28 1.84
C SER A 165 13.73 19.66 0.56
N LEU A 166 14.50 19.65 -0.53
CA LEU A 166 14.11 19.02 -1.79
C LEU A 166 14.65 17.59 -1.91
N ILE A 167 15.89 17.33 -1.49
CA ILE A 167 16.58 16.06 -1.72
C ILE A 167 17.60 15.77 -0.62
N SER A 168 17.70 14.51 -0.17
CA SER A 168 18.71 14.11 0.80
C SER A 168 20.11 14.07 0.16
N ALA A 169 21.17 14.16 0.97
CA ALA A 169 22.55 14.10 0.47
C ALA A 169 22.83 12.80 -0.32
N ILE A 170 22.32 11.66 0.18
CA ILE A 170 22.49 10.36 -0.48
C ILE A 170 21.73 10.34 -1.82
N SER A 171 20.50 10.85 -1.84
CA SER A 171 19.71 10.95 -3.08
C SER A 171 20.36 11.92 -4.10
N LEU A 172 20.99 13.00 -3.64
CA LEU A 172 21.71 13.94 -4.50
C LEU A 172 22.93 13.28 -5.17
N LYS A 173 23.67 12.46 -4.42
CA LYS A 173 24.78 11.66 -4.97
C LYS A 173 24.30 10.66 -6.02
N VAL A 174 23.20 9.96 -5.75
CA VAL A 174 22.58 9.05 -6.73
C VAL A 174 22.17 9.80 -7.99
N PHE A 175 21.54 10.97 -7.84
CA PHE A 175 21.12 11.80 -8.97
C PHE A 175 22.31 12.21 -9.84
N ILE A 176 23.41 12.71 -9.27
CA ILE A 176 24.58 13.15 -10.08
C ILE A 176 25.23 11.98 -10.83
N ASP A 177 25.30 10.81 -10.18
CA ASP A 177 25.84 9.60 -10.81
C ASP A 177 24.93 9.12 -11.95
N GLN A 178 23.61 9.26 -11.79
CA GLN A 178 22.66 8.95 -12.86
C GLN A 178 22.79 9.92 -14.03
N VAL A 179 22.96 11.22 -13.79
CA VAL A 179 23.23 12.20 -14.87
C VAL A 179 24.47 11.81 -15.65
N LYS A 180 25.54 11.39 -14.97
CA LYS A 180 26.75 10.89 -15.62
C LYS A 180 26.48 9.67 -16.51
N VAL A 181 25.72 8.68 -16.02
CA VAL A 181 25.35 7.50 -16.84
C VAL A 181 24.51 7.89 -18.06
N VAL A 182 23.54 8.79 -17.90
CA VAL A 182 22.73 9.30 -19.02
C VAL A 182 23.62 10.01 -20.03
N LEU A 183 24.53 10.86 -19.57
CA LEU A 183 25.48 11.58 -20.41
C LEU A 183 26.38 10.65 -21.23
N GLU A 184 26.95 9.62 -20.59
CA GLU A 184 27.80 8.62 -21.26
C GLU A 184 27.02 7.90 -22.38
N ARG A 185 25.73 7.62 -22.16
CA ARG A 185 24.84 7.02 -23.17
C ARG A 185 24.49 7.98 -24.30
N LEU A 186 24.18 9.24 -23.98
CA LEU A 186 23.93 10.28 -24.97
C LEU A 186 25.13 10.42 -25.94
N VAL A 187 26.35 10.36 -25.41
CA VAL A 187 27.58 10.44 -26.23
C VAL A 187 27.70 9.24 -27.16
N GLN A 188 27.32 8.04 -26.72
CA GLN A 188 27.42 6.80 -27.51
C GLN A 188 26.26 6.61 -28.49
N HIS A 189 25.08 7.17 -28.21
CA HIS A 189 23.84 6.89 -28.92
C HIS A 189 23.01 8.16 -29.18
N GLN A 190 23.55 9.08 -30.00
CA GLN A 190 22.88 10.36 -30.28
C GLN A 190 21.54 10.22 -31.03
N ASP A 191 21.38 9.13 -31.79
CA ASP A 191 20.15 8.81 -32.53
C ASP A 191 19.22 7.85 -31.77
N ALA A 192 19.47 7.59 -30.48
CA ALA A 192 18.57 6.78 -29.65
C ALA A 192 17.30 7.56 -29.30
N ARG A 193 16.26 6.82 -28.93
CA ARG A 193 15.04 7.40 -28.36
C ARG A 193 15.24 7.67 -26.87
N ILE A 194 14.57 8.69 -26.34
CA ILE A 194 14.65 9.04 -24.91
C ILE A 194 14.35 7.84 -24.00
N GLY A 195 13.37 7.01 -24.36
CA GLY A 195 13.01 5.82 -23.59
C GLY A 195 14.14 4.78 -23.46
N GLU A 196 15.12 4.77 -24.38
CA GLU A 196 16.25 3.84 -24.35
C GLU A 196 17.33 4.27 -23.35
N LEU A 197 17.44 5.57 -23.05
CA LEU A 197 18.41 6.09 -22.09
C LEU A 197 18.23 5.54 -20.68
N PHE A 198 16.99 5.13 -20.34
CA PHE A 198 16.64 4.69 -19.00
C PHE A 198 16.70 3.19 -18.81
N LYS A 199 16.99 2.43 -19.87
CA LYS A 199 17.10 0.98 -19.79
C LYS A 199 18.43 0.56 -19.17
N SER A 200 18.43 -0.46 -18.33
CA SER A 200 19.67 -1.12 -17.86
C SER A 200 20.65 -0.20 -17.10
N PHE A 201 20.18 0.64 -16.18
CA PHE A 201 21.09 1.34 -15.26
C PHE A 201 21.97 0.34 -14.48
N PRO A 202 23.16 0.75 -13.98
CA PRO A 202 23.90 -0.05 -13.01
C PRO A 202 23.00 -0.44 -11.82
N GLN A 203 23.19 -1.64 -11.25
CA GLN A 203 22.30 -2.17 -10.21
C GLN A 203 22.17 -1.21 -9.02
N ASN A 204 23.27 -0.57 -8.60
CA ASN A 204 23.29 0.40 -7.49
C ASN A 204 22.60 1.74 -7.80
N LEU A 205 22.23 2.00 -9.05
CA LEU A 205 21.51 3.19 -9.51
C LEU A 205 20.12 2.85 -10.08
N SER A 206 19.70 1.59 -9.96
CA SER A 206 18.40 1.09 -10.42
C SER A 206 17.48 0.86 -9.22
N SER A 207 16.17 1.02 -9.40
CA SER A 207 15.18 0.75 -8.35
C SER A 207 14.91 -0.76 -8.21
N HIS A 208 15.93 -1.52 -7.80
CA HIS A 208 15.87 -2.96 -7.60
C HIS A 208 16.55 -3.35 -6.29
N ALA A 209 15.75 -3.77 -5.32
CA ALA A 209 16.21 -4.38 -4.08
C ALA A 209 16.18 -5.91 -4.24
N THR A 210 17.35 -6.53 -4.21
CA THR A 210 17.50 -7.98 -4.41
C THR A 210 17.36 -8.72 -3.09
N LYS A 211 16.68 -9.87 -3.12
CA LYS A 211 16.58 -10.79 -1.97
C LYS A 211 17.97 -11.26 -1.55
N THR A 212 18.17 -11.43 -0.25
CA THR A 212 19.45 -11.88 0.33
C THR A 212 19.33 -13.18 1.11
N LEU A 213 18.12 -13.73 1.17
CA LEU A 213 17.79 -14.88 1.99
C LEU A 213 18.23 -16.20 1.34
N ASP A 214 18.75 -17.11 2.17
CA ASP A 214 19.14 -18.47 1.76
C ASP A 214 17.91 -19.38 1.66
N MET A 215 17.42 -19.55 0.44
CA MET A 215 16.25 -20.37 0.12
C MET A 215 16.43 -21.87 0.41
N THR A 216 17.61 -22.33 0.84
CA THR A 216 17.81 -23.74 1.24
C THR A 216 17.21 -24.06 2.62
N GLN A 217 16.89 -23.05 3.43
CA GLN A 217 16.33 -23.21 4.77
C GLN A 217 14.80 -23.14 4.77
N GLU A 218 14.14 -24.01 4.00
CA GLU A 218 12.68 -24.06 3.96
C GLU A 218 12.09 -24.94 5.07
N GLY A 219 10.86 -24.63 5.49
CA GLY A 219 10.12 -25.41 6.48
C GLY A 219 8.63 -25.08 6.46
N PHE A 220 7.89 -25.62 7.43
CA PHE A 220 6.47 -25.35 7.59
C PHE A 220 6.20 -24.61 8.90
N VAL A 221 5.17 -23.77 8.91
CA VAL A 221 4.73 -23.10 10.15
C VAL A 221 4.34 -24.08 11.26
N VAL A 222 3.91 -25.30 10.89
CA VAL A 222 3.57 -26.37 11.86
C VAL A 222 4.80 -27.01 12.50
N ASP A 223 5.99 -26.85 11.92
CA ASP A 223 7.23 -27.36 12.52
C ASP A 223 7.55 -26.60 13.82
N TRP A 224 7.21 -25.32 13.90
CA TRP A 224 7.30 -24.55 15.15
C TRP A 224 6.33 -25.05 16.21
N LEU A 225 5.13 -25.48 15.82
CA LEU A 225 4.18 -26.11 16.74
C LEU A 225 4.72 -27.43 17.31
N PHE A 226 5.28 -28.31 16.46
CA PHE A 226 5.91 -29.55 16.91
C PHE A 226 7.06 -29.27 17.88
N LYS A 227 7.95 -28.34 17.52
CA LYS A 227 9.08 -27.94 18.36
C LYS A 227 8.62 -27.40 19.71
N ASN A 228 7.64 -26.49 19.73
CA ASN A 228 7.13 -25.92 20.96
C ASN A 228 6.42 -26.97 21.84
N ALA A 229 5.73 -27.95 21.26
CA ALA A 229 5.10 -29.03 22.01
C ALA A 229 6.12 -29.93 22.72
N VAL A 230 7.30 -30.13 22.13
CA VAL A 230 8.41 -30.89 22.73
C VAL A 230 9.18 -30.06 23.76
N GLU A 231 9.58 -28.83 23.40
CA GLU A 231 10.45 -28.00 24.23
C GLU A 231 9.71 -27.29 25.37
N ARG A 232 8.42 -27.00 25.19
CA ARG A 232 7.60 -26.16 26.09
C ARG A 232 6.16 -26.69 26.22
N GLY A 233 6.01 -28.02 26.22
CA GLY A 233 4.70 -28.68 26.17
C GLY A 233 3.72 -28.27 27.28
N ASP A 234 4.21 -27.95 28.48
CA ASP A 234 3.41 -27.52 29.64
C ASP A 234 3.04 -26.02 29.61
N LYS A 235 3.63 -25.25 28.70
CA LYS A 235 3.44 -23.80 28.60
C LYS A 235 2.20 -23.47 27.79
N ILE A 236 1.59 -22.32 28.08
CA ILE A 236 0.34 -21.90 27.44
C ILE A 236 0.62 -21.36 26.05
N ALA A 237 -0.01 -21.93 25.04
CA ALA A 237 0.00 -21.45 23.67
C ALA A 237 -1.13 -20.43 23.44
N HIS A 238 -2.35 -20.79 23.87
CA HIS A 238 -3.55 -19.98 23.67
C HIS A 238 -4.31 -19.76 24.98
N GLU A 239 -4.76 -18.52 25.17
CA GLU A 239 -5.56 -18.06 26.32
C GLU A 239 -6.85 -17.43 25.78
N CYS A 240 -7.97 -18.16 25.83
CA CYS A 240 -9.23 -17.77 25.20
C CYS A 240 -10.28 -17.37 26.23
N TYR A 241 -10.72 -16.12 26.19
CA TYR A 241 -11.75 -15.55 27.07
C TYR A 241 -13.08 -15.39 26.34
N ALA A 242 -14.20 -15.54 27.06
CA ALA A 242 -15.50 -15.08 26.59
C ALA A 242 -15.67 -13.56 26.81
N ASP A 243 -15.21 -13.06 27.96
CA ASP A 243 -15.17 -11.66 28.39
C ASP A 243 -14.11 -11.49 29.52
N LEU A 244 -13.96 -10.29 30.07
CA LEU A 244 -13.01 -9.99 31.16
C LEU A 244 -13.30 -10.69 32.49
N ASP A 245 -14.57 -11.01 32.77
CA ASP A 245 -14.99 -11.55 34.06
C ASP A 245 -14.98 -13.08 34.07
N SER A 246 -14.93 -13.69 32.89
CA SER A 246 -14.86 -15.13 32.67
C SER A 246 -13.45 -15.70 32.89
N GLN A 247 -13.38 -16.93 33.40
CA GLN A 247 -12.13 -17.69 33.40
C GLN A 247 -11.75 -18.09 31.96
N PRO A 248 -10.47 -18.00 31.57
CA PRO A 248 -10.06 -18.36 30.22
C PRO A 248 -10.02 -19.89 30.05
N ILE A 249 -10.29 -20.33 28.83
CA ILE A 249 -9.88 -21.65 28.37
C ILE A 249 -8.39 -21.56 28.01
N LEU A 250 -7.58 -22.40 28.65
CA LEU A 250 -6.15 -22.48 28.42
C LEU A 250 -5.85 -23.69 27.55
N LEU A 251 -5.02 -23.49 26.52
CA LEU A 251 -4.50 -24.56 25.69
C LEU A 251 -2.98 -24.54 25.75
N THR A 252 -2.39 -25.60 26.29
CA THR A 252 -0.94 -25.77 26.30
C THR A 252 -0.39 -26.10 24.91
N TRP A 253 0.90 -25.90 24.68
CA TRP A 253 1.54 -26.32 23.41
C TRP A 253 1.38 -27.81 23.14
N TYR A 254 1.47 -28.65 24.19
CA TYR A 254 1.27 -30.09 24.06
C TYR A 254 -0.18 -30.43 23.66
N GLU A 255 -1.17 -29.89 24.36
CA GLU A 255 -2.59 -30.16 24.05
C GLU A 255 -2.97 -29.63 22.67
N PHE A 256 -2.47 -28.44 22.32
CA PHE A 256 -2.70 -27.85 21.01
C PHE A 256 -2.16 -28.74 19.89
N ASN A 257 -0.91 -29.20 20.02
CA ASN A 257 -0.29 -30.07 19.04
C ASN A 257 -1.01 -31.43 18.95
N LYS A 258 -1.30 -32.05 20.10
CA LYS A 258 -2.02 -33.32 20.20
C LYS A 258 -3.38 -33.24 19.51
N ARG A 259 -4.23 -32.29 19.88
CA ARG A 259 -5.59 -32.20 19.36
C ARG A 259 -5.61 -31.87 17.86
N SER A 260 -4.66 -31.04 17.40
CA SER A 260 -4.53 -30.76 15.96
C SER A 260 -3.99 -31.94 15.16
N ASN A 261 -3.10 -32.77 15.71
CA ASN A 261 -2.68 -34.04 15.07
C ASN A 261 -3.84 -35.02 14.91
N GLN A 262 -4.66 -35.14 15.95
CA GLN A 262 -5.84 -36.01 15.95
C GLN A 262 -6.89 -35.53 14.94
N LEU A 263 -7.18 -34.23 14.93
CA LEU A 263 -8.12 -33.65 13.97
C LEU A 263 -7.59 -33.72 12.52
N ALA A 264 -6.28 -33.61 12.31
CA ALA A 264 -5.68 -33.78 10.99
C ALA A 264 -5.93 -35.18 10.42
N ARG A 265 -5.75 -36.23 11.23
CA ARG A 265 -6.07 -37.61 10.83
C ARG A 265 -7.56 -37.81 10.56
N TRP A 266 -8.40 -37.24 11.40
CA TRP A 266 -9.85 -37.25 11.22
C TRP A 266 -10.29 -36.57 9.90
N LEU A 267 -9.60 -35.51 9.47
CA LEU A 267 -9.81 -34.85 8.17
C LEU A 267 -9.37 -35.75 7.01
N VAL A 268 -8.20 -36.41 7.15
CA VAL A 268 -7.70 -37.38 6.16
C VAL A 268 -8.66 -38.57 6.01
N ASP A 269 -9.23 -39.09 7.10
CA ASP A 269 -10.23 -40.16 7.08
C ASP A 269 -11.54 -39.74 6.40
N ARG A 270 -11.86 -38.44 6.43
CA ARG A 270 -12.96 -37.82 5.64
C ARG A 270 -12.58 -37.53 4.20
N GLY A 271 -11.40 -37.98 3.80
CA GLY A 271 -10.90 -37.90 2.45
C GLY A 271 -10.31 -36.56 2.08
N VAL A 272 -10.04 -35.64 3.01
CA VAL A 272 -9.28 -34.40 2.72
C VAL A 272 -7.91 -34.80 2.17
N LYS A 273 -7.59 -34.27 0.98
CA LYS A 273 -6.33 -34.49 0.27
C LYS A 273 -5.52 -33.20 0.22
N LEU A 274 -4.30 -33.32 -0.32
CA LEU A 274 -3.44 -32.17 -0.58
C LEU A 274 -4.21 -31.07 -1.34
N GLU A 275 -4.11 -29.84 -0.82
CA GLU A 275 -4.80 -28.63 -1.27
C GLU A 275 -6.31 -28.60 -1.09
N ASP A 276 -7.01 -29.68 -0.68
CA ASP A 276 -8.46 -29.64 -0.46
C ASP A 276 -8.83 -28.49 0.49
N ARG A 277 -9.78 -27.67 0.07
CA ARG A 277 -10.22 -26.50 0.83
C ARG A 277 -11.06 -26.96 2.01
N VAL A 278 -10.70 -26.47 3.19
CA VAL A 278 -11.45 -26.66 4.43
C VAL A 278 -11.72 -25.28 5.00
N SER A 279 -13.00 -24.93 5.12
CA SER A 279 -13.39 -23.62 5.63
C SER A 279 -13.61 -23.61 7.13
N LEU A 280 -13.21 -22.52 7.78
CA LEU A 280 -13.63 -22.22 9.15
C LEU A 280 -14.56 -21.00 9.12
N SER A 281 -15.82 -21.22 9.49
CA SER A 281 -16.82 -20.20 9.79
C SER A 281 -17.12 -20.18 11.29
N LEU A 282 -16.08 -19.93 12.08
CA LEU A 282 -16.11 -19.97 13.55
C LEU A 282 -15.62 -18.64 14.14
N PRO A 283 -16.14 -18.23 15.31
CA PRO A 283 -15.47 -17.23 16.12
C PRO A 283 -14.10 -17.75 16.56
N ARG A 284 -13.24 -16.85 17.04
CA ARG A 284 -11.94 -17.26 17.58
C ARG A 284 -12.15 -17.98 18.93
N CYS A 285 -11.90 -19.28 18.92
CA CYS A 285 -12.02 -20.19 20.05
C CYS A 285 -10.91 -21.27 19.97
N PRO A 286 -10.73 -22.12 20.99
CA PRO A 286 -9.78 -23.22 20.93
C PRO A 286 -9.97 -24.12 19.70
N GLU A 287 -11.22 -24.43 19.35
CA GLU A 287 -11.56 -25.26 18.19
C GLU A 287 -11.11 -24.64 16.87
N PHE A 288 -11.23 -23.31 16.72
CA PHE A 288 -10.73 -22.58 15.55
C PHE A 288 -9.22 -22.78 15.36
N TYR A 289 -8.43 -22.60 16.44
CA TYR A 289 -6.97 -22.75 16.36
C TYR A 289 -6.56 -24.19 16.07
N ILE A 290 -7.20 -25.15 16.76
CA ILE A 290 -6.98 -26.59 16.56
C ILE A 290 -7.30 -26.98 15.11
N ALA A 291 -8.43 -26.52 14.57
CA ALA A 291 -8.85 -26.80 13.20
C ALA A 291 -7.89 -26.18 12.17
N MET A 292 -7.48 -24.92 12.35
CA MET A 292 -6.53 -24.28 11.44
C MET A 292 -5.19 -25.04 11.38
N ALA A 293 -4.63 -25.42 12.53
CA ALA A 293 -3.40 -26.22 12.57
C ALA A 293 -3.61 -27.62 11.98
N ALA A 294 -4.76 -28.25 12.23
CA ALA A 294 -5.09 -29.56 11.69
C ALA A 294 -5.20 -29.56 10.15
N ILE A 295 -5.76 -28.49 9.57
CA ILE A 295 -5.87 -28.32 8.12
C ILE A 295 -4.47 -28.25 7.49
N PHE A 296 -3.58 -27.42 8.04
CA PHE A 296 -2.19 -27.35 7.58
C PHE A 296 -1.48 -28.71 7.69
N LYS A 297 -1.64 -29.42 8.80
CA LYS A 297 -1.05 -30.75 9.02
C LYS A 297 -1.59 -31.82 8.08
N ALA A 298 -2.88 -31.75 7.73
CA ALA A 298 -3.50 -32.65 6.76
C ALA A 298 -3.11 -32.33 5.30
N GLY A 299 -2.39 -31.22 5.06
CA GLY A 299 -2.06 -30.73 3.72
C GLY A 299 -3.22 -30.04 3.02
N GLY A 300 -4.30 -29.72 3.74
CA GLY A 300 -5.44 -28.98 3.20
C GLY A 300 -5.19 -27.47 3.15
N CYS A 301 -6.05 -26.78 2.41
CA CYS A 301 -6.03 -25.32 2.27
C CYS A 301 -7.07 -24.68 3.21
N TYR A 302 -6.59 -23.95 4.22
CA TYR A 302 -7.45 -23.21 5.14
C TYR A 302 -8.19 -22.07 4.42
N THR A 303 -9.51 -22.04 4.50
CA THR A 303 -10.33 -20.94 3.94
C THR A 303 -11.07 -20.22 5.07
N SER A 304 -10.78 -18.94 5.24
CA SER A 304 -11.48 -18.12 6.25
C SER A 304 -12.86 -17.69 5.75
N ILE A 305 -13.92 -18.01 6.50
CA ILE A 305 -15.25 -17.42 6.32
C ILE A 305 -15.57 -16.66 7.60
N ASP A 306 -15.35 -15.35 7.61
CA ASP A 306 -15.61 -14.56 8.82
C ASP A 306 -17.11 -14.66 9.20
N PRO A 307 -17.44 -15.14 10.42
CA PRO A 307 -18.83 -15.34 10.84
C PRO A 307 -19.63 -14.03 10.94
N GLU A 308 -18.94 -12.87 11.03
CA GLU A 308 -19.54 -11.53 11.02
C GLU A 308 -19.98 -11.09 9.60
N LEU A 309 -19.65 -11.86 8.55
CA LEU A 309 -20.08 -11.54 7.19
C LEU A 309 -21.58 -11.79 6.97
N PRO A 310 -22.22 -11.01 6.07
CA PRO A 310 -23.58 -11.29 5.64
C PRO A 310 -23.73 -12.71 5.07
N GLU A 311 -24.89 -13.31 5.28
CA GLU A 311 -25.19 -14.70 4.89
C GLU A 311 -24.90 -14.97 3.41
N GLU A 312 -25.34 -14.10 2.51
CA GLU A 312 -25.12 -14.27 1.06
C GLU A 312 -23.62 -14.27 0.70
N ARG A 313 -22.81 -13.49 1.41
CA ARG A 313 -21.37 -13.48 1.22
C ARG A 313 -20.71 -14.74 1.77
N LYS A 314 -21.21 -15.27 2.90
CA LYS A 314 -20.77 -16.57 3.43
C LYS A 314 -21.08 -17.70 2.45
N LYS A 315 -22.30 -17.73 1.89
CA LYS A 315 -22.72 -18.70 0.85
C LYS A 315 -21.87 -18.60 -0.41
N TYR A 316 -21.61 -17.37 -0.89
CA TYR A 316 -20.74 -17.15 -2.05
C TYR A 316 -19.35 -17.74 -1.82
N ILE A 317 -18.71 -17.42 -0.69
CA ILE A 317 -17.36 -17.92 -0.38
C ILE A 317 -17.37 -19.44 -0.26
N ALA A 318 -18.34 -20.03 0.43
CA ALA A 318 -18.46 -21.48 0.57
C ALA A 318 -18.63 -22.18 -0.79
N LYS A 319 -19.43 -21.59 -1.68
CA LYS A 319 -19.65 -22.12 -3.04
C LYS A 319 -18.41 -21.99 -3.91
N ASP A 320 -17.80 -20.81 -3.98
CA ASP A 320 -16.65 -20.54 -4.86
C ASP A 320 -15.39 -21.28 -4.40
N SER A 321 -15.21 -21.46 -3.09
CA SER A 321 -14.09 -22.22 -2.54
C SER A 321 -14.24 -23.74 -2.68
N GLU A 322 -15.43 -24.24 -3.03
CA GLU A 322 -15.73 -25.69 -3.12
C GLU A 322 -15.21 -26.47 -1.90
N SER A 323 -15.38 -25.89 -0.71
CA SER A 323 -14.85 -26.46 0.53
C SER A 323 -15.44 -27.83 0.82
N LYS A 324 -14.56 -28.78 1.10
CA LYS A 324 -14.90 -30.17 1.36
C LYS A 324 -15.50 -30.37 2.75
N VAL A 325 -15.03 -29.58 3.69
CA VAL A 325 -15.50 -29.54 5.07
C VAL A 325 -15.58 -28.07 5.48
N ILE A 326 -16.67 -27.69 6.14
CA ILE A 326 -16.90 -26.34 6.66
C ILE A 326 -17.18 -26.46 8.16
N PHE A 327 -16.20 -26.14 9.00
CA PHE A 327 -16.45 -26.04 10.44
C PHE A 327 -17.23 -24.78 10.75
N THR A 328 -18.33 -24.92 11.47
CA THR A 328 -19.20 -23.81 11.84
C THR A 328 -19.89 -24.07 13.18
N THR A 329 -20.74 -23.15 13.62
CA THR A 329 -21.56 -23.30 14.82
C THR A 329 -22.90 -23.94 14.46
N SER A 330 -23.53 -24.63 15.42
CA SER A 330 -24.93 -25.10 15.32
C SER A 330 -25.89 -24.07 14.71
N GLU A 331 -25.72 -22.79 15.05
CA GLU A 331 -26.59 -21.69 14.58
C GLU A 331 -26.42 -21.39 13.08
N ASN A 332 -25.21 -21.56 12.54
CA ASN A 332 -24.88 -21.23 11.15
C ASN A 332 -24.83 -22.48 10.25
N ILE A 333 -25.06 -23.68 10.78
CA ILE A 333 -24.90 -24.94 10.05
C ILE A 333 -25.79 -25.03 8.80
N THR A 334 -26.99 -24.46 8.86
CA THR A 334 -27.96 -24.45 7.76
C THR A 334 -27.54 -23.57 6.58
N ILE A 335 -26.59 -22.65 6.77
CA ILE A 335 -26.07 -21.78 5.71
C ILE A 335 -25.24 -22.59 4.70
N PHE A 336 -24.54 -23.64 5.17
CA PHE A 336 -23.46 -24.30 4.42
C PHE A 336 -23.81 -25.72 3.91
N THR A 337 -25.03 -26.21 4.14
CA THR A 337 -25.54 -27.50 3.62
C THR A 337 -24.69 -28.72 4.02
N GLU A 338 -24.48 -29.71 3.14
CA GLU A 338 -23.95 -31.05 3.46
C GLU A 338 -22.48 -31.07 3.90
N ALA A 339 -21.68 -30.05 3.56
CA ALA A 339 -20.27 -29.96 3.95
C ALA A 339 -20.08 -29.40 5.38
N ALA A 340 -21.15 -28.96 6.03
CA ALA A 340 -21.10 -28.28 7.32
C ALA A 340 -20.89 -29.26 8.47
N VAL A 341 -20.01 -28.88 9.39
CA VAL A 341 -19.67 -29.64 10.59
C VAL A 341 -19.79 -28.70 11.79
N ASP A 342 -20.60 -29.07 12.77
CA ASP A 342 -20.64 -28.33 14.03
C ASP A 342 -19.35 -28.58 14.82
N SER A 343 -18.60 -27.51 15.06
CA SER A 343 -17.36 -27.55 15.83
C SER A 343 -17.53 -27.91 17.30
N HIS A 344 -18.77 -27.87 17.83
CA HIS A 344 -19.07 -28.26 19.21
C HIS A 344 -19.79 -29.62 19.31
N ASP A 345 -19.91 -30.37 18.21
CA ASP A 345 -20.47 -31.71 18.24
C ASP A 345 -19.59 -32.67 19.07
N THR A 346 -20.16 -33.19 20.15
CA THR A 346 -19.46 -34.11 21.06
C THR A 346 -19.11 -35.44 20.40
N ASP A 347 -19.92 -35.93 19.45
CA ASP A 347 -19.66 -37.22 18.80
C ASP A 347 -18.55 -37.09 17.76
N LEU A 348 -18.43 -35.93 17.11
CA LEU A 348 -17.24 -35.56 16.34
C LEU A 348 -15.99 -35.63 17.21
N TRP A 349 -15.97 -34.97 18.36
CA TRP A 349 -14.77 -34.91 19.20
C TRP A 349 -14.40 -36.25 19.81
N LYS A 350 -15.36 -37.12 20.13
CA LYS A 350 -15.06 -38.52 20.51
C LYS A 350 -14.31 -39.28 19.40
N GLN A 351 -14.70 -39.08 18.14
CA GLN A 351 -14.01 -39.70 17.00
C GLN A 351 -12.62 -39.09 16.80
N VAL A 352 -12.48 -37.77 16.97
CA VAL A 352 -11.18 -37.08 16.90
C VAL A 352 -10.26 -37.59 18.02
N ASP A 353 -10.73 -37.62 19.26
CA ASP A 353 -9.93 -38.00 20.44
C ASP A 353 -9.47 -39.47 20.39
N ALA A 354 -10.17 -40.32 19.63
CA ALA A 354 -9.79 -41.71 19.37
C ALA A 354 -8.67 -41.87 18.32
N GLN A 355 -8.35 -40.81 17.57
CA GLN A 355 -7.27 -40.83 16.57
C GLN A 355 -5.89 -40.84 17.24
N ASP A 356 -4.90 -41.35 16.50
CA ASP A 356 -3.51 -41.27 16.91
C ASP A 356 -3.03 -39.80 17.04
N SER A 357 -2.22 -39.55 18.06
CA SER A 357 -1.78 -38.20 18.42
C SER A 357 -0.34 -37.87 18.02
N SER A 358 0.38 -38.80 17.37
CA SER A 358 1.75 -38.54 16.91
C SER A 358 1.78 -37.45 15.83
N ASP A 359 2.91 -36.76 15.70
CA ASP A 359 3.04 -35.68 14.74
C ASP A 359 2.77 -36.14 13.30
N ILE A 360 2.02 -35.32 12.58
CA ILE A 360 1.64 -35.55 11.19
C ILE A 360 1.78 -34.24 10.41
N ASN A 361 2.46 -34.31 9.27
CA ASN A 361 2.52 -33.23 8.29
C ASN A 361 2.50 -33.83 6.89
N LEU A 362 1.37 -33.68 6.20
CA LEU A 362 1.17 -34.14 4.82
C LEU A 362 1.29 -33.01 3.80
N ALA A 363 1.53 -31.77 4.24
CA ALA A 363 1.67 -30.63 3.36
C ALA A 363 2.93 -30.72 2.50
N LYS A 364 2.89 -30.04 1.35
CA LYS A 364 4.07 -29.75 0.52
C LYS A 364 4.30 -28.24 0.51
N LEU A 365 5.55 -27.79 0.38
CA LEU A 365 5.87 -26.37 0.41
C LEU A 365 5.16 -25.60 -0.71
N ASP A 366 5.13 -26.17 -1.92
CA ASP A 366 4.42 -25.62 -3.07
C ASP A 366 2.90 -25.82 -3.01
N SER A 367 2.35 -26.48 -1.98
CA SER A 367 0.90 -26.67 -1.87
C SER A 367 0.22 -25.50 -1.16
N LEU A 368 -1.06 -25.30 -1.45
CA LEU A 368 -1.86 -24.24 -0.83
C LEU A 368 -1.93 -24.40 0.70
N SER A 369 -1.54 -23.35 1.41
CA SER A 369 -1.75 -23.22 2.85
C SER A 369 -3.09 -22.59 3.15
N TYR A 370 -3.40 -21.45 2.52
CA TYR A 370 -4.67 -20.77 2.74
C TYR A 370 -5.21 -20.06 1.51
N LEU A 371 -6.53 -19.87 1.53
CA LEU A 371 -7.31 -19.10 0.59
C LEU A 371 -7.99 -17.95 1.35
N LEU A 372 -7.69 -16.72 0.94
CA LEU A 372 -8.31 -15.53 1.53
C LEU A 372 -9.05 -14.70 0.49
N TYR A 373 -10.31 -14.42 0.78
CA TYR A 373 -11.14 -13.57 -0.07
C TYR A 373 -10.91 -12.08 0.21
N THR A 374 -10.60 -11.33 -0.85
CA THR A 374 -10.45 -9.87 -0.82
C THR A 374 -11.56 -9.20 -1.63
N SER A 375 -11.72 -7.87 -1.51
CA SER A 375 -12.70 -7.13 -2.32
C SER A 375 -12.36 -7.22 -3.82
N GLY A 376 -13.39 -7.34 -4.66
CA GLY A 376 -13.25 -7.41 -6.12
C GLY A 376 -13.99 -6.27 -6.80
N THR A 377 -13.48 -5.82 -7.96
CA THR A 377 -14.05 -4.72 -8.76
C THR A 377 -15.45 -5.01 -9.28
N THR A 378 -15.81 -6.29 -9.45
CA THR A 378 -17.13 -6.75 -9.93
C THR A 378 -18.21 -6.74 -8.84
N GLY A 379 -17.84 -6.48 -7.58
CA GLY A 379 -18.72 -6.60 -6.41
C GLY A 379 -18.56 -7.94 -5.68
N ASN A 380 -18.24 -9.01 -6.41
CA ASN A 380 -17.93 -10.31 -5.83
C ASN A 380 -16.49 -10.35 -5.28
N PRO A 381 -16.25 -10.96 -4.12
CA PRO A 381 -14.90 -11.08 -3.59
C PRO A 381 -14.05 -12.06 -4.41
N LYS A 382 -12.74 -11.79 -4.48
CA LYS A 382 -11.75 -12.61 -5.20
C LYS A 382 -10.92 -13.43 -4.21
N GLY A 383 -10.81 -14.73 -4.41
CA GLY A 383 -10.02 -15.62 -3.58
C GLY A 383 -8.54 -15.61 -3.96
N CYS A 384 -7.65 -15.20 -3.05
CA CYS A 384 -6.19 -15.22 -3.24
C CYS A 384 -5.61 -16.55 -2.72
N LEU A 385 -4.85 -17.24 -3.56
CA LEU A 385 -4.28 -18.58 -3.30
C LEU A 385 -2.84 -18.47 -2.78
N ILE A 386 -2.60 -18.85 -1.53
CA ILE A 386 -1.29 -18.71 -0.86
C ILE A 386 -0.71 -20.09 -0.52
N GLU A 387 0.56 -20.29 -0.84
CA GLU A 387 1.28 -21.55 -0.62
C GLU A 387 1.93 -21.61 0.77
N HIS A 388 2.26 -22.83 1.24
CA HIS A 388 2.96 -23.02 2.50
C HIS A 388 4.34 -22.35 2.53
N ARG A 389 5.09 -22.41 1.41
CA ARG A 389 6.39 -21.74 1.27
C ARG A 389 6.27 -20.24 1.54
N ALA A 390 5.26 -19.60 0.96
CA ALA A 390 5.04 -18.17 1.11
C ALA A 390 4.75 -17.78 2.57
N LEU A 391 3.87 -18.54 3.21
CA LEU A 391 3.51 -18.31 4.62
C LEU A 391 4.70 -18.54 5.56
N TYR A 392 5.50 -19.59 5.33
CA TYR A 392 6.70 -19.86 6.11
C TYR A 392 7.71 -18.71 6.02
N TRP A 393 8.05 -18.29 4.80
CA TRP A 393 9.03 -17.21 4.60
C TRP A 393 8.52 -15.86 5.10
N ALA A 394 7.23 -15.58 5.00
CA ALA A 394 6.65 -14.39 5.61
C ALA A 394 6.94 -14.36 7.12
N MET A 395 6.71 -15.47 7.83
CA MET A 395 6.91 -15.52 9.28
C MET A 395 8.39 -15.49 9.69
N VAL A 396 9.28 -16.19 8.96
CA VAL A 396 10.73 -16.13 9.21
C VAL A 396 11.21 -14.69 9.09
N THR A 397 10.88 -14.00 8.00
CA THR A 397 11.39 -12.64 7.79
C THR A 397 10.72 -11.59 8.68
N PHE A 398 9.49 -11.83 9.14
CA PHE A 398 8.88 -10.98 10.16
C PHE A 398 9.57 -11.15 11.51
N GLY A 399 10.09 -12.34 11.83
CA GLY A 399 10.88 -12.62 13.03
C GLY A 399 12.28 -12.03 13.00
N ASP A 400 12.87 -11.86 11.82
CA ASP A 400 14.15 -11.15 11.64
C ASP A 400 14.04 -9.64 11.93
N TYR A 401 12.82 -9.11 11.85
CA TYR A 401 12.56 -7.73 12.23
C TYR A 401 12.52 -7.60 13.76
N PRO A 402 13.03 -6.52 14.39
CA PRO A 402 13.09 -6.43 15.84
C PRO A 402 11.72 -6.54 16.55
N ILE A 403 11.42 -7.71 17.11
CA ILE A 403 10.26 -7.96 17.97
C ILE A 403 10.73 -7.99 19.43
N PRO A 404 10.25 -7.07 20.30
CA PRO A 404 10.73 -6.97 21.67
C PRO A 404 10.09 -8.05 22.55
N ILE A 405 10.74 -9.21 22.65
CA ILE A 405 10.35 -10.33 23.50
C ILE A 405 11.36 -10.46 24.64
N SER A 406 10.88 -10.25 25.86
CA SER A 406 11.67 -10.39 27.09
C SER A 406 11.47 -11.74 27.77
N ASP A 407 10.24 -12.24 27.74
CA ASP A 407 9.86 -13.53 28.31
C ASP A 407 8.62 -14.04 27.57
N PRO A 408 8.75 -15.09 26.73
CA PRO A 408 7.64 -15.66 25.98
C PRO A 408 6.47 -16.17 26.84
N GLU A 409 6.65 -16.37 28.16
CA GLU A 409 5.55 -16.79 29.05
C GLU A 409 4.66 -15.63 29.49
N SER A 410 5.23 -14.43 29.64
CA SER A 410 4.53 -13.22 30.09
C SER A 410 4.24 -12.23 28.96
N ASP A 411 4.98 -12.31 27.85
CA ASP A 411 4.72 -11.54 26.65
C ASP A 411 3.52 -12.12 25.87
N LYS A 412 2.40 -11.44 26.00
CA LYS A 412 1.12 -11.78 25.37
C LYS A 412 0.85 -10.99 24.10
N ARG A 413 0.50 -11.70 23.02
CA ARG A 413 -0.04 -11.11 21.79
C ARG A 413 -1.56 -11.18 21.79
N LEU A 414 -2.24 -10.06 21.55
CA LEU A 414 -3.68 -10.07 21.36
C LEU A 414 -4.01 -10.42 19.90
N ALA A 415 -4.89 -11.39 19.71
CA ALA A 415 -5.54 -11.64 18.43
C ALA A 415 -6.65 -10.58 18.23
N MET A 416 -6.41 -9.56 17.40
CA MET A 416 -7.36 -8.44 17.18
C MET A 416 -7.90 -8.36 15.75
N ALA A 417 -7.13 -8.80 14.74
CA ALA A 417 -7.53 -8.67 13.34
C ALA A 417 -8.85 -9.39 13.01
N SER A 418 -9.65 -8.84 12.09
CA SER A 418 -10.81 -9.56 11.55
C SER A 418 -10.35 -10.76 10.73
N LEU A 419 -11.15 -11.82 10.75
CA LEU A 419 -10.88 -13.05 10.00
C LEU A 419 -10.97 -12.84 8.48
N ALA A 420 -11.53 -11.72 8.03
CA ALA A 420 -11.53 -11.30 6.62
C ALA A 420 -10.16 -10.80 6.11
N PHE A 421 -9.16 -10.61 6.98
CA PHE A 421 -7.83 -10.09 6.61
C PHE A 421 -6.72 -11.05 6.98
N ASP A 422 -5.74 -11.24 6.10
CA ASP A 422 -4.55 -12.10 6.28
C ASP A 422 -3.74 -11.79 7.54
N VAL A 423 -3.82 -10.57 8.07
CA VAL A 423 -3.22 -10.20 9.36
C VAL A 423 -3.63 -11.18 10.48
N HIS A 424 -4.84 -11.75 10.48
CA HIS A 424 -5.21 -12.76 11.48
C HIS A 424 -4.33 -14.00 11.45
N ILE A 425 -3.91 -14.42 10.25
CA ILE A 425 -3.04 -15.58 10.04
C ILE A 425 -1.65 -15.25 10.60
N SER A 426 -1.17 -14.02 10.37
CA SER A 426 0.10 -13.55 10.94
C SER A 426 0.07 -13.50 12.47
N GLU A 427 -1.03 -13.07 13.09
CA GLU A 427 -1.14 -13.04 14.55
C GLU A 427 -0.96 -14.44 15.16
N ILE A 428 -1.50 -15.45 14.50
CA ILE A 428 -1.46 -16.84 14.95
C ILE A 428 -0.08 -17.45 14.67
N THR A 429 0.37 -17.41 13.43
CA THR A 429 1.59 -18.11 12.99
C THR A 429 2.87 -17.43 13.49
N GLN A 430 2.88 -16.10 13.66
CA GLN A 430 3.98 -15.41 14.34
C GLN A 430 4.04 -15.80 15.82
N SER A 431 2.90 -16.04 16.49
CA SER A 431 2.92 -16.52 17.88
C SER A 431 3.49 -17.93 17.99
N TRP A 432 3.32 -18.78 16.98
CA TRP A 432 3.98 -20.08 16.90
C TRP A 432 5.49 -19.96 16.71
N HIS A 433 5.93 -19.09 15.79
CA HIS A 433 7.34 -18.83 15.53
C HIS A 433 8.07 -18.25 16.75
N GLU A 434 7.51 -17.17 17.30
CA GLU A 434 8.08 -16.39 18.41
C GLU A 434 7.77 -16.96 19.79
N LYS A 435 7.03 -18.07 19.84
CA LYS A 435 6.69 -18.80 21.07
C LYS A 435 5.82 -17.99 22.05
N LEU A 436 5.18 -16.91 21.56
CA LEU A 436 4.34 -15.99 22.31
C LEU A 436 3.00 -16.64 22.68
N ARG A 437 2.46 -16.24 23.84
CA ARG A 437 1.10 -16.60 24.22
C ARG A 437 0.09 -15.77 23.42
N LEU A 438 -0.78 -16.42 22.65
CA LEU A 438 -1.85 -15.76 21.93
C LEU A 438 -3.10 -15.64 22.82
N VAL A 439 -3.52 -14.40 23.06
CA VAL A 439 -4.72 -14.08 23.84
C VAL A 439 -5.86 -13.73 22.91
N THR A 440 -7.03 -14.27 23.22
CA THR A 440 -8.23 -14.13 22.40
C THR A 440 -9.42 -13.71 23.24
N VAL A 441 -10.15 -12.74 22.72
CA VAL A 441 -11.43 -12.25 23.24
C VAL A 441 -12.34 -12.01 22.03
N PRO A 442 -13.65 -12.24 22.11
CA PRO A 442 -14.59 -11.85 21.06
C PRO A 442 -14.38 -10.39 20.64
N ARG A 443 -14.25 -10.16 19.32
CA ARG A 443 -13.89 -8.85 18.77
C ARG A 443 -14.88 -7.75 19.16
N ALA A 444 -16.18 -8.07 19.23
CA ALA A 444 -17.21 -7.13 19.69
C ALA A 444 -16.96 -6.59 21.10
N GLN A 445 -16.43 -7.43 22.01
CA GLN A 445 -16.07 -7.01 23.37
C GLN A 445 -14.85 -6.10 23.37
N LEU A 446 -13.82 -6.47 22.59
CA LEU A 446 -12.60 -5.66 22.43
C LEU A 446 -12.89 -4.26 21.88
N LEU A 447 -13.85 -4.13 20.97
CA LEU A 447 -14.23 -2.82 20.41
C LEU A 447 -15.00 -1.94 21.40
N GLY A 448 -15.52 -2.48 22.50
CA GLY A 448 -16.20 -1.72 23.55
C GLY A 448 -15.24 -0.97 24.46
N ASP A 449 -14.17 -1.64 24.94
CA ASP A 449 -13.13 -1.02 25.79
C ASP A 449 -11.77 -1.73 25.62
N LEU A 450 -11.14 -1.59 24.45
CA LEU A 450 -9.88 -2.25 24.14
C LEU A 450 -8.77 -1.95 25.17
N ARG A 451 -8.77 -0.72 25.69
CA ARG A 451 -7.78 -0.24 26.66
C ARG A 451 -7.86 -1.02 27.95
N GLU A 452 -9.05 -1.23 28.49
CA GLU A 452 -9.26 -2.03 29.69
C GLU A 452 -8.76 -3.47 29.50
N TYR A 453 -9.09 -4.09 28.37
CA TYR A 453 -8.63 -5.44 28.03
C TYR A 453 -7.10 -5.53 27.96
N ILE A 454 -6.44 -4.56 27.31
CA ILE A 454 -4.97 -4.52 27.22
C ILE A 454 -4.33 -4.46 28.60
N VAL A 455 -4.87 -3.63 29.50
CA VAL A 455 -4.34 -3.46 30.87
C VAL A 455 -4.59 -4.71 31.71
N LYS A 456 -5.85 -5.17 31.81
CA LYS A 456 -6.22 -6.30 32.68
C LYS A 456 -5.57 -7.61 32.24
N LEU A 457 -5.56 -7.88 30.93
CA LEU A 457 -4.97 -9.12 30.39
C LEU A 457 -3.46 -9.05 30.20
N HIS A 458 -2.84 -7.87 30.45
CA HIS A 458 -1.41 -7.61 30.29
C HIS A 458 -0.91 -7.86 28.86
N ILE A 459 -1.61 -7.30 27.87
CA ILE A 459 -1.24 -7.43 26.46
C ILE A 459 0.01 -6.61 26.16
N THR A 460 1.03 -7.24 25.59
CA THR A 460 2.33 -6.63 25.28
C THR A 460 2.54 -6.40 23.79
N HIS A 461 1.92 -7.24 22.94
CA HIS A 461 2.04 -7.19 21.49
C HIS A 461 0.66 -7.04 20.85
N LEU A 462 0.51 -6.04 19.97
CA LEU A 462 -0.77 -5.71 19.33
C LEU A 462 -0.55 -5.23 17.90
N GLY A 463 -1.40 -5.67 16.97
CA GLY A 463 -1.43 -5.16 15.60
C GLY A 463 -2.76 -4.48 15.29
N MET A 464 -2.72 -3.25 14.78
CA MET A 464 -3.90 -2.46 14.46
C MET A 464 -3.64 -1.49 13.31
N VAL A 465 -4.68 -1.11 12.60
CA VAL A 465 -4.58 -0.05 11.59
C VAL A 465 -4.48 1.33 12.29
N PRO A 466 -3.79 2.33 11.71
CA PRO A 466 -3.62 3.66 12.31
C PRO A 466 -4.92 4.27 12.87
N SER A 467 -6.00 4.24 12.09
CA SER A 467 -7.30 4.80 12.51
C SER A 467 -7.88 4.14 13.76
N MET A 468 -7.67 2.84 13.95
CA MET A 468 -8.15 2.13 15.15
C MET A 468 -7.29 2.43 16.38
N ILE A 469 -5.98 2.64 16.21
CA ILE A 469 -5.09 3.05 17.32
C ILE A 469 -5.54 4.40 17.85
N GLU A 470 -5.83 5.36 16.96
CA GLU A 470 -6.32 6.69 17.35
C GLU A 470 -7.69 6.61 18.04
N ALA A 471 -8.60 5.81 17.49
CA ALA A 471 -9.99 5.74 17.98
C ALA A 471 -10.15 4.97 19.30
N LEU A 472 -9.35 3.92 19.55
CA LEU A 472 -9.59 2.98 20.65
C LEU A 472 -8.55 3.06 21.77
N LEU A 473 -7.34 3.56 21.51
CA LEU A 473 -6.29 3.61 22.52
C LEU A 473 -6.01 5.03 23.03
N GLU A 474 -6.27 6.04 22.18
CA GLU A 474 -6.11 7.49 22.40
C GLU A 474 -4.68 7.96 22.78
N THR A 475 -4.12 7.39 23.86
CA THR A 475 -2.81 7.73 24.42
C THR A 475 -2.01 6.50 24.87
N PRO A 476 -0.67 6.55 24.76
CA PRO A 476 0.22 5.42 25.07
C PRO A 476 0.39 5.12 26.56
N GLU A 477 0.10 6.07 27.46
CA GLU A 477 0.40 5.96 28.88
C GLU A 477 -0.38 4.82 29.53
N GLY A 478 0.17 4.16 30.55
CA GLY A 478 -0.52 3.12 31.33
C GLY A 478 -0.74 1.77 30.61
N LEU A 479 -0.39 1.64 29.34
CA LEU A 479 -0.51 0.38 28.60
C LEU A 479 0.73 -0.51 28.78
N PRO A 480 0.61 -1.83 29.00
CA PRO A 480 1.75 -2.75 29.04
C PRO A 480 2.43 -3.03 27.69
N LEU A 481 2.00 -2.39 26.59
CA LEU A 481 2.49 -2.65 25.24
C LEU A 481 4.01 -2.41 25.10
N LYS A 482 4.70 -3.39 24.52
CA LYS A 482 6.12 -3.37 24.10
C LYS A 482 6.25 -3.29 22.58
N TYR A 483 5.28 -3.86 21.86
CA TYR A 483 5.24 -3.87 20.40
C TYR A 483 3.86 -3.47 19.89
N LEU A 484 3.81 -2.43 19.06
CA LEU A 484 2.61 -2.01 18.35
C LEU A 484 2.90 -2.04 16.85
N ILE A 485 2.24 -2.95 16.14
CA ILE A 485 2.31 -3.04 14.69
C ILE A 485 1.19 -2.19 14.10
N SER A 486 1.56 -1.33 13.16
CA SER A 486 0.66 -0.59 12.31
C SER A 486 0.79 -1.08 10.87
N GLY A 487 -0.31 -1.09 10.13
CA GLY A 487 -0.32 -1.52 8.73
C GLY A 487 -1.69 -1.33 8.10
N GLY A 488 -1.80 -1.54 6.79
CA GLY A 488 -3.07 -1.45 6.06
C GLY A 488 -3.54 -0.01 5.73
N GLU A 489 -3.02 1.03 6.37
CA GLU A 489 -3.27 2.45 6.03
C GLU A 489 -1.99 3.27 6.03
N LYS A 490 -2.05 4.45 5.38
CA LYS A 490 -1.05 5.48 5.63
C LYS A 490 -1.24 5.99 7.05
N ILE A 491 -0.15 6.17 7.79
CA ILE A 491 -0.20 6.83 9.10
C ILE A 491 -0.48 8.32 8.84
N THR A 492 -1.74 8.73 8.90
CA THR A 492 -2.15 10.10 8.57
C THR A 492 -1.62 11.11 9.58
N GLN A 493 -1.32 12.32 9.11
CA GLN A 493 -1.13 13.50 9.94
C GLN A 493 -2.15 14.53 9.48
N ASN A 494 -3.17 14.82 10.28
CA ASN A 494 -3.99 16.01 10.03
C ASN A 494 -3.24 17.23 10.57
N ARG A 495 -2.73 18.10 9.69
CA ARG A 495 -2.35 19.48 10.07
C ARG A 495 -2.97 20.55 9.18
N GLU A 496 -3.73 20.19 8.14
CA GLU A 496 -4.38 21.15 7.24
C GLU A 496 -5.89 21.37 7.49
N ALA A 497 -6.39 21.04 8.68
CA ALA A 497 -7.70 21.51 9.13
C ALA A 497 -7.49 22.50 10.28
N THR A 498 -7.68 23.78 9.97
CA THR A 498 -7.86 24.84 10.96
C THR A 498 -8.90 24.39 11.99
N ASN A 499 -8.47 24.20 13.25
CA ASN A 499 -9.27 23.99 14.47
C ASN A 499 -9.78 22.58 14.84
N VAL A 500 -9.22 21.48 14.33
CA VAL A 500 -9.44 20.15 14.94
C VAL A 500 -8.11 19.43 15.15
N MET A 501 -7.91 18.90 16.37
CA MET A 501 -6.63 18.40 16.90
C MET A 501 -5.85 17.55 15.88
N PRO A 502 -4.54 17.81 15.68
CA PRO A 502 -3.72 17.02 14.78
C PRO A 502 -3.72 15.54 15.15
N SER A 503 -3.58 14.65 14.17
CA SER A 503 -3.18 13.27 14.47
C SER A 503 -1.83 13.31 15.18
N GLN A 504 -1.85 12.93 16.46
CA GLN A 504 -0.69 12.85 17.35
C GLN A 504 -0.12 11.43 17.38
N LEU A 505 -0.57 10.50 16.52
CA LEU A 505 -0.21 9.09 16.62
C LEU A 505 1.32 8.90 16.54
N LEU A 506 1.97 9.52 15.55
CA LEU A 506 3.43 9.48 15.43
C LEU A 506 4.13 10.15 16.62
N GLU A 507 3.63 11.29 17.07
CA GLU A 507 4.28 12.06 18.15
C GLU A 507 4.18 11.37 19.52
N LYS A 508 3.02 10.77 19.82
CA LYS A 508 2.76 10.07 21.09
C LYS A 508 3.39 8.67 21.11
N TRP A 509 3.13 7.87 20.09
CA TRP A 509 3.46 6.44 20.12
C TRP A 509 4.90 6.17 19.72
N ALA A 510 5.45 6.89 18.73
CA ALA A 510 6.83 6.67 18.31
C ALA A 510 7.87 7.11 19.36
N ASN A 511 7.53 8.13 20.17
CA ASN A 511 8.41 8.64 21.24
C ASN A 511 8.26 7.89 22.56
N ARG A 512 7.32 6.94 22.66
CA ARG A 512 7.07 6.23 23.90
C ARG A 512 8.26 5.34 24.27
N PRO A 513 8.88 5.51 25.45
CA PRO A 513 9.97 4.66 25.89
C PRO A 513 9.57 3.18 25.96
N ASN A 514 10.48 2.29 25.59
CA ASN A 514 10.31 0.82 25.66
C ASN A 514 9.17 0.27 24.79
N LEU A 515 8.64 1.05 23.84
CA LEU A 515 7.74 0.60 22.80
C LEU A 515 8.42 0.67 21.44
N ILE A 516 8.30 -0.41 20.67
CA ILE A 516 8.57 -0.37 19.24
C ILE A 516 7.23 -0.20 18.53
N LEU A 517 7.01 0.97 17.93
CA LEU A 517 5.98 1.17 16.92
C LEU A 517 6.56 0.77 15.57
N ALA A 518 6.01 -0.25 14.94
CA ALA A 518 6.42 -0.71 13.61
C ALA A 518 5.32 -0.40 12.58
N ASN A 519 5.72 -0.05 11.36
CA ASN A 519 4.80 0.08 10.22
C ASN A 519 5.12 -1.03 9.22
N PHE A 520 4.14 -1.83 8.88
CA PHE A 520 4.20 -2.96 7.95
C PHE A 520 3.41 -2.63 6.70
N TYR A 521 3.91 -3.08 5.56
CA TYR A 521 3.23 -2.96 4.28
C TYR A 521 3.34 -4.25 3.47
N GLY A 522 2.20 -4.68 2.96
CA GLY A 522 2.10 -5.66 1.90
C GLY A 522 0.63 -5.85 1.49
N PRO A 523 0.35 -6.12 0.22
CA PRO A 523 -0.94 -6.62 -0.22
C PRO A 523 -1.06 -8.13 0.07
N THR A 524 -2.30 -8.65 0.09
CA THR A 524 -2.58 -10.08 0.31
C THR A 524 -1.93 -10.99 -0.72
N GLU A 525 -1.78 -10.52 -1.96
CA GLU A 525 -1.10 -11.27 -3.03
C GLU A 525 0.41 -11.45 -2.83
N LEU A 526 0.98 -10.79 -1.80
CA LEU A 526 2.37 -10.91 -1.38
C LEU A 526 2.50 -11.44 0.05
N THR A 527 1.52 -12.25 0.48
CA THR A 527 1.50 -12.96 1.77
C THR A 527 1.74 -12.03 2.97
N ILE A 528 0.70 -11.26 3.31
CA ILE A 528 0.62 -10.36 4.48
C ILE A 528 1.49 -9.09 4.38
N GLY A 529 2.78 -9.22 4.09
CA GLY A 529 3.75 -8.13 4.28
C GLY A 529 5.06 -8.37 3.54
N ILE A 530 5.60 -7.32 2.93
CA ILE A 530 6.89 -7.34 2.22
C ILE A 530 7.89 -6.30 2.72
N SER A 531 7.46 -5.33 3.52
CA SER A 531 8.35 -4.33 4.10
C SER A 531 7.90 -3.97 5.50
N ALA A 532 8.87 -3.56 6.31
CA ALA A 532 8.61 -2.96 7.61
C ALA A 532 9.64 -1.88 7.96
N ARG A 533 9.25 -1.00 8.87
CA ARG A 533 10.15 -0.03 9.51
C ARG A 533 9.74 0.26 10.94
N LYS A 534 10.71 0.71 11.71
CA LYS A 534 10.46 1.33 13.01
C LYS A 534 9.98 2.73 12.70
N VAL A 535 8.86 3.09 13.30
CA VAL A 535 8.28 4.41 13.14
C VAL A 535 8.96 5.33 14.14
N LEU A 536 9.57 6.39 13.63
CA LEU A 536 10.13 7.50 14.40
C LEU A 536 9.25 8.75 14.21
N ALA A 537 9.29 9.67 15.17
CA ALA A 537 8.46 10.87 15.14
C ALA A 537 8.76 11.79 13.93
N GLN A 538 9.98 11.74 13.41
CA GLN A 538 10.47 12.49 12.26
C GLN A 538 10.27 11.79 10.90
N ASP A 539 9.64 10.62 10.86
CA ASP A 539 9.47 9.91 9.60
C ASP A 539 8.30 10.44 8.78
N THR A 540 8.40 10.30 7.45
CA THR A 540 7.30 10.58 6.53
C THR A 540 6.22 9.49 6.62
N LYS A 541 4.98 9.84 6.26
CA LYS A 541 3.86 8.87 6.23
C LYS A 541 3.87 8.00 4.98
N GLU A 542 4.60 8.43 3.96
CA GLU A 542 4.73 7.77 2.66
C GLU A 542 5.71 6.60 2.71
N ASN A 543 6.76 6.69 3.53
CA ASN A 543 7.76 5.61 3.63
C ASN A 543 7.17 4.39 4.34
N VAL A 544 7.24 3.20 3.74
CA VAL A 544 6.74 1.94 4.33
C VAL A 544 7.87 0.98 4.72
N GLY A 545 9.09 1.49 4.79
CA GLY A 545 10.25 0.78 5.26
C GLY A 545 10.97 0.00 4.18
N LYS A 546 12.00 -0.71 4.61
CA LYS A 546 12.84 -1.54 3.75
C LYS A 546 12.11 -2.83 3.43
N VAL A 547 12.28 -3.29 2.20
CA VAL A 547 11.77 -4.59 1.80
C VAL A 547 12.50 -5.71 2.53
N PHE A 548 11.76 -6.76 2.81
CA PHE A 548 12.23 -7.92 3.53
C PHE A 548 13.25 -8.72 2.69
N PRO A 549 14.29 -9.31 3.30
CA PRO A 549 15.28 -10.17 2.64
C PRO A 549 14.71 -11.33 1.79
N SER A 550 13.45 -11.70 1.98
CA SER A 550 12.76 -12.81 1.33
C SER A 550 12.17 -12.48 -0.04
N CYS A 551 12.19 -11.22 -0.50
CA CYS A 551 11.65 -10.87 -1.81
C CYS A 551 12.56 -9.92 -2.59
N ASP A 552 12.48 -10.03 -3.91
CA ASP A 552 13.02 -9.03 -4.82
C ASP A 552 11.93 -7.97 -5.03
N ALA A 553 12.26 -6.69 -4.90
CA ALA A 553 11.33 -5.59 -5.14
C ALA A 553 11.88 -4.69 -6.24
N LEU A 554 11.06 -4.43 -7.25
CA LEU A 554 11.41 -3.67 -8.44
C LEU A 554 10.41 -2.54 -8.64
N VAL A 555 10.90 -1.35 -8.98
CA VAL A 555 10.05 -0.24 -9.44
C VAL A 555 10.20 -0.14 -10.95
N VAL A 556 9.08 -0.21 -11.67
CA VAL A 556 9.09 -0.37 -13.13
C VAL A 556 8.22 0.65 -13.85
N ASP A 557 8.54 0.90 -15.12
CA ASP A 557 7.71 1.68 -16.04
C ASP A 557 6.60 0.81 -16.67
N LYS A 558 5.82 1.41 -17.58
CA LYS A 558 4.68 0.74 -18.25
C LYS A 558 5.13 -0.41 -19.15
N GLU A 559 6.37 -0.37 -19.59
CA GLU A 559 7.02 -1.36 -20.45
C GLU A 559 7.79 -2.43 -19.63
N MET A 560 7.64 -2.45 -18.30
CA MET A 560 8.31 -3.36 -17.35
C MET A 560 9.84 -3.21 -17.29
N ASN A 561 10.39 -2.04 -17.66
CA ASN A 561 11.80 -1.74 -17.40
C ASN A 561 11.97 -1.20 -15.99
N ILE A 562 13.04 -1.61 -15.30
CA ILE A 562 13.41 -1.07 -14.00
C ILE A 562 13.78 0.40 -14.16
N VAL A 563 13.13 1.27 -13.39
CA VAL A 563 13.36 2.71 -13.45
C VAL A 563 14.60 3.10 -12.64
N PRO A 564 15.26 4.25 -12.92
CA PRO A 564 16.37 4.75 -12.11
C PRO A 564 15.97 4.89 -10.63
N LEU A 565 16.90 4.63 -9.73
CA LEU A 565 16.71 4.77 -8.29
C LEU A 565 16.24 6.18 -7.92
N GLY A 566 15.18 6.29 -7.11
CA GLY A 566 14.59 7.58 -6.75
C GLY A 566 13.56 8.13 -7.74
N THR A 567 13.26 7.44 -8.85
CA THR A 567 12.19 7.85 -9.77
C THR A 567 10.88 7.09 -9.48
N PRO A 568 9.70 7.70 -9.74
CA PRO A 568 8.42 7.03 -9.57
C PRO A 568 8.18 5.90 -10.58
N GLY A 569 7.49 4.83 -10.16
CA GLY A 569 7.01 3.76 -11.03
C GLY A 569 6.10 2.77 -10.30
N GLU A 570 5.64 1.74 -10.99
CA GLU A 570 4.82 0.68 -10.41
C GLU A 570 5.69 -0.29 -9.60
N LEU A 571 5.29 -0.61 -8.36
CA LEU A 571 5.96 -1.63 -7.56
C LEU A 571 5.58 -3.05 -8.06
N VAL A 572 6.61 -3.83 -8.38
CA VAL A 572 6.54 -5.24 -8.76
C VAL A 572 7.41 -6.03 -7.78
N VAL A 573 6.91 -7.18 -7.33
CA VAL A 573 7.61 -8.00 -6.32
C VAL A 573 7.71 -9.44 -6.80
N GLU A 574 8.90 -10.02 -6.65
CA GLU A 574 9.21 -11.41 -6.96
C GLU A 574 9.68 -12.16 -5.72
N GLY A 575 9.63 -13.50 -5.79
CA GLY A 575 10.16 -14.38 -4.75
C GLY A 575 9.08 -15.20 -4.04
N PRO A 576 9.46 -15.91 -2.96
CA PRO A 576 8.61 -16.90 -2.30
C PRO A 576 7.32 -16.32 -1.70
N LEU A 577 7.23 -15.01 -1.47
CA LEU A 577 6.04 -14.39 -0.88
C LEU A 577 4.89 -14.20 -1.88
N VAL A 578 5.15 -14.37 -3.18
CA VAL A 578 4.16 -14.17 -4.24
C VAL A 578 3.10 -15.27 -4.21
N ALA A 579 1.84 -14.87 -4.19
CA ALA A 579 0.70 -15.79 -4.28
C ALA A 579 0.69 -16.57 -5.59
N ARG A 580 0.05 -17.75 -5.60
CA ARG A 580 -0.12 -18.55 -6.82
C ARG A 580 -1.02 -17.85 -7.85
N GLY A 581 -2.00 -17.09 -7.37
CA GLY A 581 -2.97 -16.40 -8.22
C GLY A 581 -4.33 -16.22 -7.56
N TYR A 582 -5.33 -15.97 -8.38
CA TYR A 582 -6.73 -15.88 -7.95
C TYR A 582 -7.52 -17.14 -8.33
N LEU A 583 -8.31 -17.65 -7.40
CA LEU A 583 -9.19 -18.80 -7.60
C LEU A 583 -10.22 -18.49 -8.70
N ASN A 584 -10.37 -19.38 -9.67
CA ASN A 584 -11.34 -19.31 -10.78
C ASN A 584 -11.29 -18.01 -11.61
N LEU A 585 -10.15 -17.30 -11.61
CA LEU A 585 -10.00 -15.97 -12.22
C LEU A 585 -8.73 -15.87 -13.07
N ASP A 586 -8.49 -16.85 -13.94
CA ASP A 586 -7.27 -16.99 -14.76
C ASP A 586 -6.89 -15.71 -15.53
N HIS A 587 -7.87 -14.99 -16.09
CA HIS A 587 -7.61 -13.73 -16.80
C HIS A 587 -7.05 -12.65 -15.87
N LEU A 588 -7.57 -12.55 -14.64
CA LEU A 588 -7.05 -11.60 -13.65
C LEU A 588 -5.69 -12.06 -13.14
N THR A 589 -5.51 -13.37 -12.93
CA THR A 589 -4.22 -13.96 -12.56
C THR A 589 -3.16 -13.62 -13.59
N ALA A 590 -3.40 -13.89 -14.88
CA ALA A 590 -2.43 -13.59 -15.95
C ALA A 590 -2.12 -12.10 -16.12
N LYS A 591 -3.04 -11.21 -15.71
CA LYS A 591 -2.85 -9.76 -15.74
C LYS A 591 -1.97 -9.26 -14.59
N SER A 592 -2.14 -9.82 -13.39
CA SER A 592 -1.48 -9.34 -12.17
C SER A 592 -0.22 -10.13 -11.80
N PHE A 593 -0.16 -11.40 -12.15
CA PHE A 593 0.96 -12.31 -11.91
C PHE A 593 1.67 -12.57 -13.23
N VAL A 594 2.83 -11.96 -13.39
CA VAL A 594 3.58 -11.91 -14.66
C VAL A 594 4.96 -12.49 -14.46
N LYS A 595 5.62 -12.97 -15.52
CA LYS A 595 7.05 -13.28 -15.46
C LYS A 595 7.84 -12.02 -15.77
N PHE A 596 8.73 -11.63 -14.88
CA PHE A 596 9.64 -10.54 -15.18
C PHE A 596 10.64 -10.97 -16.27
N PRO A 597 11.04 -10.09 -17.20
CA PRO A 597 12.01 -10.45 -18.23
C PRO A 597 13.30 -11.00 -17.61
N ASN A 598 13.73 -12.19 -18.05
CA ASN A 598 14.91 -12.92 -17.55
C ASN A 598 14.81 -13.44 -16.10
N ALA A 599 13.62 -13.46 -15.50
CA ALA A 599 13.38 -14.12 -14.22
C ALA A 599 12.78 -15.53 -14.40
N ASP A 600 13.20 -16.46 -13.54
CA ASP A 600 12.65 -17.81 -13.48
C ASP A 600 11.36 -17.90 -12.62
N SER A 601 11.11 -16.88 -11.79
CA SER A 601 9.96 -16.79 -10.88
C SER A 601 8.81 -15.92 -11.39
N TRP A 602 7.65 -16.09 -10.78
CA TRP A 602 6.51 -15.19 -10.96
C TRP A 602 6.69 -13.91 -10.14
N ALA A 603 6.20 -12.81 -10.70
CA ALA A 603 6.16 -11.48 -10.13
C ALA A 603 4.71 -11.04 -9.95
N TYR A 604 4.42 -10.30 -8.88
CA TYR A 604 3.12 -9.66 -8.72
C TYR A 604 3.20 -8.15 -8.93
N LYS A 605 2.33 -7.66 -9.81
CA LYS A 605 2.10 -6.23 -10.06
C LYS A 605 1.17 -5.66 -9.00
N THR A 606 1.70 -4.83 -8.10
CA THR A 606 0.91 -4.33 -6.97
C THR A 606 -0.15 -3.30 -7.37
N GLY A 607 0.10 -2.55 -8.45
CA GLY A 607 -0.64 -1.33 -8.79
C GLY A 607 -0.38 -0.13 -7.87
N ASP A 608 0.59 -0.23 -6.96
CA ASP A 608 1.04 0.90 -6.13
C ASP A 608 2.08 1.72 -6.92
N LEU A 609 1.84 3.04 -7.01
CA LEU A 609 2.82 3.99 -7.52
C LEU A 609 3.77 4.34 -6.38
N VAL A 610 5.05 4.02 -6.55
CA VAL A 610 6.05 4.17 -5.51
C VAL A 610 7.33 4.80 -6.05
N ARG A 611 8.18 5.22 -5.11
CA ARG A 611 9.59 5.51 -5.34
C ARG A 611 10.43 4.65 -4.40
N MET A 612 11.52 4.07 -4.90
CA MET A 612 12.53 3.41 -4.06
C MET A 612 13.61 4.43 -3.66
N THR A 613 13.95 4.45 -2.39
CA THR A 613 15.02 5.29 -1.83
C THR A 613 16.38 4.59 -1.93
N PRO A 614 17.49 5.34 -1.84
CA PRO A 614 18.84 4.77 -1.76
C PRO A 614 19.10 3.71 -0.68
N ASP A 615 18.30 3.67 0.39
CA ASP A 615 18.41 2.65 1.44
C ASP A 615 17.50 1.43 1.23
N ASN A 616 16.93 1.30 0.02
CA ASN A 616 15.97 0.29 -0.42
C ASN A 616 14.63 0.32 0.35
N SER A 617 14.29 1.46 0.97
CA SER A 617 12.94 1.69 1.47
C SER A 617 12.00 2.16 0.37
N ILE A 618 10.71 1.91 0.55
CA ILE A 618 9.67 2.23 -0.43
C ILE A 618 8.86 3.42 0.08
N GLU A 619 8.68 4.44 -0.77
CA GLU A 619 7.78 5.56 -0.52
C GLU A 619 6.53 5.45 -1.41
N ILE A 620 5.35 5.33 -0.78
CA ILE A 620 4.07 5.18 -1.48
C ILE A 620 3.53 6.54 -1.92
N MET A 621 3.55 6.77 -3.22
CA MET A 621 3.05 7.99 -3.85
C MET A 621 1.55 7.93 -4.15
N GLY A 622 1.01 6.73 -4.41
CA GLY A 622 -0.41 6.54 -4.66
C GLY A 622 -0.74 5.19 -5.28
N ARG A 623 -1.87 5.14 -5.97
CA ARG A 623 -2.33 3.99 -6.77
C ARG A 623 -2.33 4.40 -8.24
N ILE A 624 -1.97 3.46 -9.11
CA ILE A 624 -2.14 3.65 -10.57
C ILE A 624 -3.57 3.31 -11.01
N ASP A 625 -4.32 2.59 -10.17
CA ASP A 625 -5.70 2.19 -10.41
C ASP A 625 -6.69 2.86 -9.43
N SER A 626 -7.95 2.42 -9.44
CA SER A 626 -9.04 2.97 -8.63
C SER A 626 -9.15 2.38 -7.22
N GLN A 627 -8.28 1.43 -6.83
CA GLN A 627 -8.36 0.85 -5.50
C GLN A 627 -8.03 1.90 -4.44
N VAL A 628 -8.65 1.78 -3.28
CA VAL A 628 -8.42 2.68 -2.15
C VAL A 628 -8.29 1.89 -0.85
N LYS A 629 -7.49 2.42 0.08
CA LYS A 629 -7.42 1.92 1.46
C LYS A 629 -8.36 2.76 2.31
N TYR A 630 -9.41 2.14 2.85
CA TYR A 630 -10.39 2.79 3.74
C TYR A 630 -10.44 2.06 5.07
N ARG A 631 -10.10 2.74 6.18
CA ARG A 631 -10.13 2.16 7.53
C ARG A 631 -9.32 0.85 7.65
N GLY A 632 -8.18 0.81 6.97
CA GLY A 632 -7.26 -0.34 6.95
C GLY A 632 -7.61 -1.42 5.95
N VAL A 633 -8.72 -1.25 5.24
CA VAL A 633 -9.26 -2.25 4.33
C VAL A 633 -9.03 -1.84 2.89
N ARG A 634 -8.52 -2.78 2.09
CA ARG A 634 -8.50 -2.62 0.63
C ARG A 634 -9.94 -2.69 0.11
N LEU A 635 -10.42 -1.58 -0.41
CA LEU A 635 -11.78 -1.41 -0.89
C LEU A 635 -11.77 -1.10 -2.39
N GLU A 636 -12.57 -1.86 -3.12
CA GLU A 636 -12.91 -1.59 -4.53
C GLU A 636 -14.20 -0.77 -4.59
N THR A 637 -14.09 0.55 -4.72
CA THR A 637 -15.27 1.42 -4.80
C THR A 637 -16.15 1.10 -6.01
N GLU A 638 -15.55 0.61 -7.09
CA GLU A 638 -16.28 0.14 -8.27
C GLU A 638 -17.13 -1.09 -7.98
N GLY A 639 -16.70 -1.97 -7.07
CA GLY A 639 -17.50 -3.12 -6.62
C GLY A 639 -18.76 -2.68 -5.88
N VAL A 640 -18.65 -1.65 -5.04
CA VAL A 640 -19.81 -1.03 -4.37
C VAL A 640 -20.72 -0.36 -5.40
N SER A 641 -20.14 0.35 -6.36
CA SER A 641 -20.90 0.97 -7.46
C SER A 641 -21.65 -0.07 -8.29
N ASN A 642 -21.02 -1.22 -8.59
CA ASN A 642 -21.64 -2.33 -9.31
C ASN A 642 -22.86 -2.87 -8.58
N ILE A 643 -22.75 -3.14 -7.27
CA ILE A 643 -23.88 -3.63 -6.47
C ILE A 643 -25.03 -2.62 -6.51
N LEU A 644 -24.74 -1.32 -6.36
CA LEU A 644 -25.77 -0.27 -6.45
C LEU A 644 -26.44 -0.21 -7.83
N ARG A 645 -25.71 -0.49 -8.92
CA ARG A 645 -26.26 -0.57 -10.28
C ARG A 645 -27.14 -1.80 -10.48
N LEU A 646 -26.76 -2.95 -9.92
CA LEU A 646 -27.50 -4.21 -10.04
C LEU A 646 -28.81 -4.22 -9.25
N VAL A 647 -28.92 -3.35 -8.23
CA VAL A 647 -30.12 -3.22 -7.38
C VAL A 647 -31.16 -2.29 -8.01
N ALA A 648 -30.83 -1.64 -9.13
CA ALA A 648 -31.78 -0.88 -9.92
C ALA A 648 -33.01 -1.78 -10.24
N ASN A 649 -34.19 -1.36 -9.77
CA ASN A 649 -35.44 -2.06 -10.01
C ASN A 649 -35.77 -2.09 -11.52
N GLU A 650 -36.69 -2.96 -11.93
CA GLU A 650 -37.17 -3.08 -13.32
C GLU A 650 -37.64 -1.75 -13.95
N ASP A 651 -37.98 -0.75 -13.13
CA ASP A 651 -38.53 0.54 -13.58
C ASP A 651 -37.48 1.65 -13.81
N GLU A 652 -36.25 1.54 -13.28
CA GLU A 652 -35.25 2.62 -13.37
C GLU A 652 -33.80 2.11 -13.27
N GLU A 653 -33.13 1.96 -14.41
CA GLU A 653 -31.69 1.70 -14.48
C GLU A 653 -30.86 2.85 -13.89
N LEU A 654 -29.84 2.52 -13.10
CA LEU A 654 -29.01 3.50 -12.41
C LEU A 654 -27.56 3.47 -12.89
N LEU A 655 -26.95 4.65 -12.90
CA LEU A 655 -25.51 4.84 -12.79
C LEU A 655 -25.16 5.02 -11.32
N ALA A 656 -24.03 4.46 -10.90
CA ALA A 656 -23.49 4.66 -9.57
C ALA A 656 -22.00 4.98 -9.63
N THR A 657 -21.54 5.85 -8.75
CA THR A 657 -20.12 6.12 -8.51
C THR A 657 -19.88 6.28 -7.03
N THR A 658 -19.01 5.44 -6.49
CA THR A 658 -18.61 5.44 -5.09
C THR A 658 -17.21 6.02 -4.95
N LEU A 659 -17.01 6.86 -3.94
CA LEU A 659 -15.72 7.46 -3.62
C LEU A 659 -15.59 7.71 -2.12
N ILE A 660 -14.36 7.85 -1.65
CA ILE A 660 -14.06 8.27 -0.28
C ILE A 660 -13.85 9.78 -0.30
N THR A 661 -14.53 10.49 0.60
CA THR A 661 -14.40 11.95 0.73
C THR A 661 -14.77 12.38 2.14
N GLN A 662 -14.37 13.58 2.53
CA GLN A 662 -14.69 14.18 3.82
C GLN A 662 -15.60 15.39 3.62
N HIS A 663 -16.67 15.48 4.42
CA HIS A 663 -17.48 16.69 4.54
C HIS A 663 -16.86 17.62 5.60
N PRO A 664 -16.86 18.96 5.44
CA PRO A 664 -16.30 19.89 6.44
C PRO A 664 -16.87 19.76 7.86
N SER A 665 -18.12 19.27 7.98
CA SER A 665 -18.78 18.99 9.27
C SER A 665 -18.50 17.60 9.85
N LEU A 666 -17.69 16.77 9.20
CA LEU A 666 -17.31 15.44 9.67
C LEU A 666 -15.82 15.41 10.01
N ASN A 667 -15.48 14.74 11.11
CA ASN A 667 -14.09 14.64 11.58
C ASN A 667 -13.27 13.58 10.85
N GLN A 668 -13.86 12.85 9.91
CA GLN A 668 -13.23 11.75 9.19
C GLN A 668 -13.76 11.63 7.77
N GLU A 669 -12.97 11.00 6.90
CA GLU A 669 -13.43 10.57 5.58
C GLU A 669 -14.52 9.49 5.68
N VAL A 670 -15.47 9.54 4.76
CA VAL A 670 -16.59 8.62 4.67
C VAL A 670 -16.71 8.08 3.25
N LEU A 671 -17.19 6.84 3.14
CA LEU A 671 -17.57 6.26 1.86
C LEU A 671 -18.90 6.83 1.41
N VAL A 672 -18.94 7.47 0.24
CA VAL A 672 -20.12 8.13 -0.33
C VAL A 672 -20.40 7.54 -1.70
N SER A 673 -21.65 7.20 -1.98
CA SER A 673 -22.09 6.77 -3.30
C SER A 673 -23.06 7.77 -3.89
N PHE A 674 -22.83 8.14 -5.14
CA PHE A 674 -23.75 8.94 -5.93
C PHE A 674 -24.48 8.04 -6.91
N VAL A 675 -25.81 8.18 -6.99
CA VAL A 675 -26.65 7.40 -7.91
C VAL A 675 -27.47 8.32 -8.77
N ALA A 676 -27.59 8.02 -10.07
CA ALA A 676 -28.39 8.81 -11.00
C ALA A 676 -29.10 7.90 -12.02
N PRO A 677 -30.21 8.33 -12.63
CA PRO A 677 -30.85 7.57 -13.70
C PRO A 677 -29.90 7.41 -14.91
N SER A 678 -29.83 6.21 -15.50
CA SER A 678 -29.01 5.95 -16.69
C SER A 678 -29.51 6.74 -17.91
N ASN A 679 -30.83 6.92 -18.00
CA ASN A 679 -31.56 7.58 -19.07
C ASN A 679 -31.74 9.10 -18.87
N SER A 680 -30.86 9.78 -18.12
CA SER A 680 -31.02 11.22 -17.91
C SER A 680 -30.91 12.01 -19.23
N ASN A 681 -31.83 12.96 -19.44
CA ASN A 681 -31.87 13.85 -20.62
C ASN A 681 -30.71 14.87 -20.66
N ILE A 682 -29.70 14.73 -19.80
CA ILE A 682 -28.55 15.63 -19.68
C ILE A 682 -27.48 15.23 -20.69
N SER A 683 -27.14 16.16 -21.60
CA SER A 683 -26.17 15.92 -22.67
C SER A 683 -24.76 15.63 -22.13
N VAL A 684 -23.92 14.94 -22.91
CA VAL A 684 -22.52 14.66 -22.53
C VAL A 684 -21.72 15.94 -22.28
N ILE A 685 -21.99 17.01 -23.05
CA ILE A 685 -21.34 18.31 -22.85
C ILE A 685 -21.72 18.88 -21.49
N GLU A 686 -23.01 18.88 -21.17
CA GLU A 686 -23.50 19.37 -19.88
C GLU A 686 -22.92 18.56 -18.71
N ARG A 687 -22.86 17.22 -18.83
CA ARG A 687 -22.21 16.37 -17.82
C ARG A 687 -20.73 16.68 -17.61
N ARG A 688 -20.04 17.30 -18.58
CA ARG A 688 -18.62 17.71 -18.49
C ARG A 688 -18.42 19.14 -17.98
N THR A 689 -19.43 20.00 -18.12
CA THR A 689 -19.30 21.44 -17.84
C THR A 689 -20.10 21.91 -16.62
N THR A 690 -21.02 21.10 -16.10
CA THR A 690 -21.88 21.48 -14.97
C THR A 690 -21.79 20.50 -13.82
N SER A 691 -22.14 20.98 -12.62
CA SER A 691 -22.24 20.14 -11.41
C SER A 691 -23.63 19.51 -11.31
N PRO A 692 -23.73 18.23 -10.89
CA PRO A 692 -25.02 17.58 -10.71
C PRO A 692 -25.78 18.18 -9.52
N THR A 693 -27.11 18.07 -9.56
CA THR A 693 -27.99 18.50 -8.46
C THR A 693 -28.49 17.31 -7.68
N ILE A 694 -28.48 17.42 -6.35
CA ILE A 694 -29.03 16.41 -5.46
C ILE A 694 -30.55 16.38 -5.62
N GLN A 695 -31.07 15.18 -5.84
CA GLN A 695 -32.49 14.90 -5.90
C GLN A 695 -33.01 14.63 -4.48
N TYR A 696 -34.20 15.16 -4.18
CA TYR A 696 -34.88 14.92 -2.91
C TYR A 696 -36.13 14.06 -3.16
N ASN A 697 -36.73 13.52 -2.10
CA ASN A 697 -37.94 12.66 -2.17
C ASN A 697 -37.71 11.33 -2.91
N ARG A 698 -36.50 10.76 -2.79
CA ARG A 698 -36.11 9.47 -3.38
C ARG A 698 -35.98 8.37 -2.32
N GLY A 699 -36.63 8.53 -1.16
CA GLY A 699 -36.38 7.68 0.01
C GLY A 699 -36.73 6.20 -0.18
N THR A 700 -37.73 5.85 -1.00
CA THR A 700 -38.01 4.44 -1.37
C THR A 700 -36.84 3.79 -2.12
N LEU A 701 -36.26 4.52 -3.09
CA LEU A 701 -35.08 4.05 -3.81
C LEU A 701 -33.89 3.91 -2.86
N ILE A 702 -33.61 4.94 -2.06
CA ILE A 702 -32.48 4.91 -1.11
C ILE A 702 -32.63 3.77 -0.10
N THR A 703 -33.84 3.50 0.38
CA THR A 703 -34.11 2.37 1.28
C THR A 703 -33.82 1.04 0.59
N SER A 704 -34.23 0.88 -0.67
CA SER A 704 -33.97 -0.34 -1.45
C SER A 704 -32.47 -0.55 -1.69
N LEU A 705 -31.75 0.52 -2.04
CA LEU A 705 -30.30 0.52 -2.22
C LEU A 705 -29.56 0.18 -0.92
N LYS A 706 -29.96 0.77 0.21
CA LYS A 706 -29.39 0.46 1.54
C LYS A 706 -29.61 -1.00 1.92
N ASN A 707 -30.83 -1.51 1.77
CA ASN A 707 -31.14 -2.91 2.07
C ASN A 707 -30.29 -3.89 1.25
N ALA A 708 -30.09 -3.60 -0.03
CA ALA A 708 -29.25 -4.46 -0.86
C ALA A 708 -27.77 -4.35 -0.49
N VAL A 709 -27.26 -3.15 -0.24
CA VAL A 709 -25.90 -2.97 0.31
C VAL A 709 -25.75 -3.75 1.62
N ASP A 710 -26.73 -3.69 2.52
CA ASP A 710 -26.68 -4.40 3.80
C ASP A 710 -26.64 -5.93 3.63
N ARG A 711 -27.34 -6.45 2.60
CA ARG A 711 -27.39 -7.88 2.28
C ARG A 711 -26.11 -8.39 1.63
N GLU A 712 -25.54 -7.63 0.68
CA GLU A 712 -24.41 -8.08 -0.14
C GLU A 712 -23.03 -7.68 0.44
N LEU A 713 -22.96 -6.55 1.14
CA LEU A 713 -21.71 -5.93 1.56
C LEU A 713 -21.45 -6.04 3.07
N PRO A 714 -20.20 -6.36 3.47
CA PRO A 714 -19.72 -6.21 4.83
C PRO A 714 -19.88 -4.77 5.31
N VAL A 715 -20.07 -4.58 6.62
CA VAL A 715 -20.30 -3.26 7.26
C VAL A 715 -19.26 -2.20 6.83
N TYR A 716 -17.99 -2.58 6.69
CA TYR A 716 -16.92 -1.65 6.30
C TYR A 716 -16.96 -1.21 4.83
N MET A 717 -17.69 -1.91 3.95
CA MET A 717 -17.87 -1.54 2.53
C MET A 717 -19.17 -0.74 2.30
N ARG A 718 -19.98 -0.52 3.33
CA ARG A 718 -21.29 0.13 3.19
C ARG A 718 -21.11 1.65 3.12
N PRO A 719 -21.64 2.34 2.09
CA PRO A 719 -21.59 3.79 2.04
C PRO A 719 -22.34 4.42 3.20
N ALA A 720 -21.73 5.41 3.85
CA ALA A 720 -22.38 6.20 4.89
C ALA A 720 -23.52 7.07 4.31
N TYR A 721 -23.38 7.48 3.04
CA TYR A 721 -24.36 8.25 2.30
C TYR A 721 -24.54 7.66 0.90
N ILE A 722 -25.79 7.47 0.48
CA ILE A 722 -26.18 7.17 -0.91
C ILE A 722 -26.97 8.37 -1.43
N ILE A 723 -26.34 9.21 -2.23
CA ILE A 723 -26.85 10.53 -2.63
C ILE A 723 -27.43 10.42 -4.05
N PRO A 724 -28.75 10.60 -4.21
CA PRO A 724 -29.35 10.60 -5.54
C PRO A 724 -29.09 11.93 -6.23
N THR A 725 -28.63 11.90 -7.48
CA THR A 725 -28.39 13.06 -8.34
C THR A 725 -29.12 12.93 -9.67
N ASN A 726 -29.26 14.03 -10.40
CA ASN A 726 -29.88 14.01 -11.74
C ASN A 726 -28.97 13.39 -12.82
N PHE A 727 -27.65 13.41 -12.65
CA PHE A 727 -26.68 12.73 -13.52
C PHE A 727 -25.36 12.46 -12.76
N ILE A 728 -24.49 11.65 -13.37
CA ILE A 728 -23.09 11.49 -12.95
C ILE A 728 -22.20 12.36 -13.87
N PRO A 729 -21.42 13.32 -13.32
CA PRO A 729 -20.57 14.20 -14.10
C PRO A 729 -19.42 13.42 -14.72
N LEU A 730 -18.91 13.90 -15.86
CA LEU A 730 -17.88 13.22 -16.64
C LEU A 730 -16.65 14.09 -16.82
N THR A 731 -15.47 13.46 -16.78
CA THR A 731 -14.21 14.04 -17.24
C THR A 731 -14.19 14.21 -18.76
N LEU A 732 -13.20 14.94 -19.28
CA LEU A 732 -12.96 15.06 -20.73
C LEU A 732 -12.82 13.70 -21.42
N ASN A 733 -12.28 12.70 -20.71
CA ASN A 733 -12.11 11.33 -21.19
C ASN A 733 -13.37 10.46 -21.06
N GLY A 734 -14.51 11.05 -20.65
CA GLY A 734 -15.79 10.35 -20.55
C GLY A 734 -15.95 9.40 -19.35
N LYS A 735 -15.00 9.41 -18.39
CA LYS A 735 -15.12 8.72 -17.10
C LYS A 735 -15.84 9.59 -16.08
N SER A 736 -16.41 9.02 -15.02
CA SER A 736 -16.98 9.79 -13.91
C SER A 736 -16.00 10.79 -13.31
N ASP A 737 -16.45 12.00 -13.02
CA ASP A 737 -15.65 13.05 -12.40
C ASP A 737 -15.78 13.02 -10.88
N ASN A 738 -14.89 12.27 -10.25
CA ASN A 738 -14.84 12.13 -8.79
C ASN A 738 -14.51 13.45 -8.08
N LYS A 739 -13.81 14.40 -8.73
CA LYS A 739 -13.50 15.70 -8.11
C LYS A 739 -14.76 16.55 -8.00
N VAL A 740 -15.57 16.60 -9.06
CA VAL A 740 -16.86 17.30 -9.05
C VAL A 740 -17.80 16.66 -8.03
N LEU A 741 -17.92 15.32 -8.02
CA LEU A 741 -18.75 14.63 -7.03
C LEU A 741 -18.29 14.88 -5.58
N ALA A 742 -16.98 14.85 -5.31
CA ALA A 742 -16.45 15.17 -3.98
C ALA A 742 -16.74 16.62 -3.58
N GLN A 743 -16.70 17.57 -4.50
CA GLN A 743 -17.09 18.96 -4.25
C GLN A 743 -18.58 19.09 -3.96
N VAL A 744 -19.45 18.40 -4.72
CA VAL A 744 -20.90 18.36 -4.45
C VAL A 744 -21.17 17.89 -3.03
N PHE A 745 -20.50 16.82 -2.57
CA PHE A 745 -20.61 16.39 -1.19
C PHE A 745 -20.18 17.48 -0.20
N LYS A 746 -18.96 18.01 -0.37
CA LYS A 746 -18.33 18.99 0.53
C LYS A 746 -19.11 20.30 0.68
N LEU A 747 -19.76 20.75 -0.40
CA LEU A 747 -20.48 22.02 -0.45
C LEU A 747 -21.96 21.88 -0.05
N THR A 748 -22.51 20.66 -0.05
CA THR A 748 -23.91 20.44 0.31
C THR A 748 -24.07 20.49 1.83
N PRO A 749 -24.93 21.34 2.39
CA PRO A 749 -25.16 21.37 3.84
C PRO A 749 -25.58 20.01 4.40
N MET A 750 -25.06 19.62 5.57
CA MET A 750 -25.37 18.33 6.20
C MET A 750 -26.87 18.04 6.33
N GLN A 751 -27.69 19.04 6.64
CA GLN A 751 -29.15 18.87 6.71
C GLN A 751 -29.75 18.46 5.35
N SER A 752 -29.21 18.98 4.24
CA SER A 752 -29.65 18.61 2.90
C SER A 752 -29.20 17.20 2.54
N LEU A 753 -27.98 16.82 2.92
CA LEU A 753 -27.51 15.44 2.77
C LEU A 753 -28.40 14.47 3.56
N LEU A 754 -28.71 14.77 4.83
CA LEU A 754 -29.61 13.96 5.65
C LEU A 754 -31.02 13.88 5.04
N LYS A 755 -31.55 14.99 4.54
CA LYS A 755 -32.85 15.03 3.85
C LYS A 755 -32.86 14.16 2.59
N SER A 756 -31.75 14.08 1.86
CA SER A 756 -31.64 13.17 0.70
C SER A 756 -31.65 11.69 1.08
N GLN A 757 -31.37 11.37 2.37
CA GLN A 757 -31.37 10.00 2.89
C GLN A 757 -32.73 9.55 3.41
N SER A 758 -33.71 10.45 3.57
CA SER A 758 -35.03 10.19 4.15
C SER A 758 -36.14 10.34 3.10
N ASN A 759 -37.32 9.78 3.42
CA ASN A 759 -38.54 10.05 2.66
C ASN A 759 -38.96 11.51 2.75
#